data_AF-A0A257TRP3-F1
#
_entry.id   AF-A0A257TRP3-F1
#
_cell.length_a   1.000
_cell.length_b   1.000
_cell.length_c   1.000
_cell.angle_alpha   90.00
_cell.angle_beta   90.00
_cell.angle_gamma   90.00
#
_symmetry.space_group_name_H-M   'P 1'
#
loop_
_entity.id
_entity.type
_entity.pdbx_description
1 polymer ?
#
loop_
_entity_poly.entity_id
_entity_poly.type
_entity_poly.pdbx_seq_one_letter_code
_entity_poly.pdbx_strand_id
1 'polypeptide(L)'
;MTACEPAAAPLMALEKWLGDRVDAGQTIDKEINTILKGSRSVAIAGMLADVGRRHPKLFDGALRALLKSSTFLLWSESLVRDQQPGWRWGPDTSRDEAFFEQHKAWLFAKYRKVSLLSIAENLLQPTEIQWDHSGTSSGRSGCGAAVPHGFDELRRLATSRLPAWTAHAADQLEAILGRPAAGLSQPEVPTPLSELVADIRIWNRLLILGARLTDDYLVQFEEPLATLNATVLDDDSDLRRLDQFARLGCATFFIARHADWLRGKSLWTNVLEYTIQLSCDVDFQFSRLPPAVHAIDWRPYLVGLAVQLWSECPDDNKYLAWVAHLAVFGNGDAQRELITATIAAKPRLGERVARLVHLLLKSAGAIWAYEFGEMSGHDVFDVLSWWRRQLKEYLAGQVSAEIPSLASLYVYDPPLWYADWRSDCRFDRDADIYYRPPAVEINVLMAVADALPPISASVTAAERQERMALILLGVSAALTFLRAYDESGRLLELGCDEYPTMMNQSFFLDRVAKEVVESQEAEFVEPLWQPIIALGNLAPHWVEYFVSKWLWQSLAAEKVPSNLTDHLKSMINFARDHATWQIARDDRFASGQCLWARLIGVDESAWKFWRKEHTGVVDGIAGHIEGVIKELVQCPATAGPVLRWISSGVGFRFSVSAVDWLADSIDHFRFDRDEQLPDTLAEFLDRTWSGARAALHDRGSMKLFHRLVRRVAGTGNFLALDLEQRVSGRL
;
A
#
# COMPACT_ATOMS: atom_id res chain seq x y z
N MET A 1 -8.60 15.99 4.30
CA MET A 1 -7.91 15.84 3.01
C MET A 1 -8.62 16.53 1.83
N THR A 2 -9.84 17.04 1.98
CA THR A 2 -10.62 17.76 0.93
C THR A 2 -10.01 19.07 0.44
N ALA A 3 -9.02 19.64 1.13
CA ALA A 3 -8.39 20.91 0.74
C ALA A 3 -7.41 20.81 -0.45
N CYS A 4 -7.00 19.61 -0.86
CA CYS A 4 -6.00 19.43 -1.93
C CYS A 4 -6.59 19.13 -3.33
N GLU A 5 -7.85 18.70 -3.42
CA GLU A 5 -8.51 18.38 -4.69
C GLU A 5 -8.53 19.55 -5.70
N PRO A 6 -8.76 20.82 -5.30
CA PRO A 6 -8.79 21.92 -6.25
C PRO A 6 -7.43 22.22 -6.91
N ALA A 7 -6.33 21.78 -6.31
CA ALA A 7 -4.98 22.05 -6.80
C ALA A 7 -4.47 21.01 -7.81
N ALA A 8 -5.10 19.83 -7.89
CA ALA A 8 -4.64 18.75 -8.76
C ALA A 8 -4.73 19.13 -10.25
N ALA A 9 -5.89 19.56 -10.73
CA ALA A 9 -6.10 19.89 -12.14
C ALA A 9 -5.18 21.02 -12.65
N PRO A 10 -4.97 22.14 -11.93
CA PRO A 10 -4.00 23.16 -12.32
C PRO A 10 -2.56 22.65 -12.40
N LEU A 11 -2.12 21.79 -11.46
CA LEU A 11 -0.77 21.22 -11.49
C LEU A 11 -0.58 20.28 -12.68
N MET A 12 -1.58 19.46 -12.99
CA MET A 12 -1.57 18.58 -14.16
C MET A 12 -1.50 19.36 -15.48
N ALA A 13 -2.28 20.43 -15.59
CA ALA A 13 -2.27 21.29 -16.76
C ALA A 13 -0.89 21.95 -16.97
N LEU A 14 -0.27 22.41 -15.88
CA LEU A 14 1.08 22.98 -15.92
C LEU A 14 2.14 21.93 -16.29
N GLU A 15 2.06 20.73 -15.73
CA GLU A 15 2.97 19.61 -16.07
C GLU A 15 2.91 19.31 -17.57
N LYS A 16 1.70 19.15 -18.10
CA LYS A 16 1.50 18.86 -19.53
C LYS A 16 2.02 19.99 -20.39
N TRP A 17 1.70 21.24 -20.06
CA TRP A 17 2.16 22.39 -20.83
C TRP A 17 3.70 22.47 -20.88
N LEU A 18 4.39 22.21 -19.77
CA LEU A 18 5.84 22.16 -19.75
C LEU A 18 6.39 20.99 -20.58
N GLY A 19 5.84 19.78 -20.40
CA GLY A 19 6.26 18.59 -21.15
C GLY A 19 6.08 18.74 -22.66
N ASP A 20 4.92 19.23 -23.11
CA ASP A 20 4.62 19.40 -24.53
C ASP A 20 5.54 20.43 -25.20
N ARG A 21 5.97 21.47 -24.47
CA ARG A 21 6.96 22.43 -24.99
C ARG A 21 8.32 21.77 -25.20
N VAL A 22 8.72 20.89 -24.29
CA VAL A 22 9.97 20.11 -24.43
C VAL A 22 9.88 19.13 -25.60
N ASP A 23 8.74 18.45 -25.75
CA ASP A 23 8.48 17.57 -26.91
C ASP A 23 8.51 18.33 -28.24
N ALA A 24 8.08 19.59 -28.25
CA ALA A 24 8.20 20.49 -29.40
C ALA A 24 9.64 21.02 -29.61
N GLY A 25 10.63 20.53 -28.88
CA GLY A 25 12.03 20.96 -28.96
C GLY A 25 12.29 22.35 -28.36
N GLN A 26 11.36 22.90 -27.59
CA GLN A 26 11.51 24.20 -26.95
C GLN A 26 12.20 24.06 -25.59
N THR A 27 13.07 25.01 -25.26
CA THR A 27 13.68 25.10 -23.93
C THR A 27 12.70 25.71 -22.93
N ILE A 28 12.57 25.11 -21.75
CA ILE A 28 11.67 25.58 -20.67
C ILE A 28 12.44 26.02 -19.41
N ASP A 29 13.76 26.21 -19.51
CA ASP A 29 14.62 26.53 -18.36
C ASP A 29 14.22 27.81 -17.65
N LYS A 30 13.75 28.82 -18.40
CA LYS A 30 13.30 30.09 -17.83
C LYS A 30 12.08 29.88 -16.95
N GLU A 31 11.09 29.15 -17.45
CA GLU A 31 9.84 28.82 -16.78
C GLU A 31 10.11 28.00 -15.51
N ILE A 32 10.93 26.94 -15.60
CA ILE A 32 11.34 26.13 -14.47
C ILE A 32 11.99 27.01 -13.39
N ASN A 33 12.97 27.84 -13.77
CA ASN A 33 13.67 28.71 -12.83
C ASN A 33 12.76 29.75 -12.19
N THR A 34 11.79 30.30 -12.93
CA THR A 34 10.78 31.21 -12.39
C THR A 34 9.89 30.49 -11.37
N ILE A 35 9.42 29.28 -11.68
CA ILE A 35 8.59 28.48 -10.78
C ILE A 35 9.35 28.12 -9.50
N LEU A 36 10.58 27.60 -9.63
CA LEU A 36 11.41 27.23 -8.47
C LEU A 36 11.77 28.43 -7.58
N LYS A 37 11.97 29.62 -8.16
CA LYS A 37 12.22 30.85 -7.39
C LYS A 37 10.96 31.38 -6.70
N GLY A 38 9.79 31.21 -7.31
CA GLY A 38 8.53 31.78 -6.86
C GLY A 38 7.69 30.87 -5.95
N SER A 39 8.02 29.58 -5.88
CA SER A 39 7.21 28.58 -5.15
C SER A 39 8.00 27.94 -4.02
N ARG A 40 7.31 27.68 -2.91
CA ARG A 40 7.77 26.82 -1.80
C ARG A 40 6.93 25.55 -1.66
N SER A 41 6.08 25.27 -2.64
CA SER A 41 5.15 24.13 -2.59
C SER A 41 5.81 22.84 -3.03
N VAL A 42 5.76 21.82 -2.17
CA VAL A 42 6.21 20.46 -2.47
C VAL A 42 5.41 19.85 -3.62
N ALA A 43 4.13 20.21 -3.77
CA ALA A 43 3.31 19.74 -4.88
C ALA A 43 3.83 20.28 -6.23
N ILE A 44 4.34 21.52 -6.27
CA ILE A 44 4.98 22.09 -7.46
C ILE A 44 6.33 21.40 -7.74
N ALA A 45 7.12 21.10 -6.70
CA ALA A 45 8.34 20.33 -6.86
C ALA A 45 8.06 18.91 -7.41
N GLY A 46 7.03 18.24 -6.89
CA GLY A 46 6.54 16.94 -7.36
C GLY A 46 6.15 16.98 -8.84
N MET A 47 5.38 17.99 -9.24
CA MET A 47 4.99 18.22 -10.64
C MET A 47 6.22 18.42 -11.55
N LEU A 48 7.17 19.28 -11.16
CA LEU A 48 8.39 19.49 -11.94
C LEU A 48 9.26 18.22 -12.03
N ALA A 49 9.27 17.40 -10.97
CA ALA A 49 9.93 16.10 -11.00
C ALA A 49 9.26 15.13 -11.99
N ASP A 50 7.94 15.15 -12.11
CA ASP A 50 7.21 14.39 -13.13
C ASP A 50 7.54 14.86 -14.56
N VAL A 51 7.66 16.18 -14.80
CA VAL A 51 8.17 16.72 -16.07
C VAL A 51 9.59 16.22 -16.34
N GLY A 52 10.46 16.22 -15.32
CA GLY A 52 11.82 15.71 -15.42
C GLY A 52 11.88 14.20 -15.68
N ARG A 53 11.00 13.39 -15.07
CA ARG A 53 10.90 11.95 -15.37
C ARG A 53 10.51 11.70 -16.82
N ARG A 54 9.59 12.50 -17.37
CA ARG A 54 9.22 12.46 -18.79
C ARG A 54 10.38 12.89 -19.69
N HIS A 55 11.17 13.89 -19.28
CA HIS A 55 12.32 14.41 -20.02
C HIS A 55 13.60 14.47 -19.17
N PRO A 56 14.31 13.34 -18.97
CA PRO A 56 15.42 13.25 -18.00
C PRO A 56 16.55 14.26 -18.22
N LYS A 57 16.78 14.72 -19.46
CA LYS A 57 17.79 15.74 -19.78
C LYS A 57 17.59 17.08 -19.07
N LEU A 58 16.36 17.40 -18.63
CA LEU A 58 16.11 18.62 -17.85
C LEU A 58 16.84 18.60 -16.50
N PHE A 59 17.16 17.41 -15.99
CA PHE A 59 17.96 17.24 -14.78
C PHE A 59 19.46 17.51 -14.97
N ASP A 60 19.94 17.63 -16.21
CA ASP A 60 21.28 18.15 -16.48
C ASP A 60 21.34 19.68 -16.29
N GLY A 61 20.18 20.35 -16.33
CA GLY A 61 20.03 21.80 -16.28
C GLY A 61 19.12 22.28 -15.15
N ALA A 62 18.01 22.93 -15.53
CA ALA A 62 17.16 23.69 -14.60
C ALA A 62 16.52 22.84 -13.48
N LEU A 63 16.33 21.52 -13.67
CA LEU A 63 15.79 20.64 -12.63
C LEU A 63 16.86 19.97 -11.77
N ARG A 64 18.16 20.15 -12.05
CA ARG A 64 19.24 19.47 -11.31
C ARG A 64 19.14 19.67 -9.80
N ALA A 65 18.68 20.84 -9.37
CA ALA A 65 18.51 21.17 -7.94
C ALA A 65 17.54 20.22 -7.22
N LEU A 66 16.50 19.72 -7.89
CA LEU A 66 15.55 18.78 -7.29
C LEU A 66 16.19 17.43 -6.96
N LEU A 67 17.12 16.97 -7.80
CA LEU A 67 17.85 15.72 -7.57
C LEU A 67 18.88 15.83 -6.45
N LYS A 68 19.28 17.05 -6.08
CA LYS A 68 20.22 17.25 -4.98
C LYS A 68 19.53 17.11 -3.63
N SER A 69 18.23 17.38 -3.51
CA SER A 69 17.54 17.29 -2.21
C SER A 69 17.26 15.84 -1.82
N SER A 70 17.99 15.35 -0.82
CA SER A 70 17.79 14.01 -0.23
C SER A 70 16.35 13.79 0.27
N THR A 71 15.77 14.76 0.98
CA THR A 71 14.38 14.69 1.47
C THR A 71 13.40 14.52 0.33
N PHE A 72 13.57 15.30 -0.75
CA PHE A 72 12.68 15.23 -1.90
C PHE A 72 12.82 13.89 -2.64
N LEU A 73 14.04 13.37 -2.78
CA LEU A 73 14.26 12.02 -3.34
C LEU A 73 13.55 10.95 -2.50
N LEU A 74 13.65 10.98 -1.17
CA LEU A 74 12.98 10.02 -0.29
C LEU A 74 11.45 10.09 -0.40
N TRP A 75 10.88 11.30 -0.36
CA TRP A 75 9.44 11.49 -0.58
C TRP A 75 9.01 11.02 -1.96
N SER A 76 9.83 11.21 -2.98
CA SER A 76 9.50 10.76 -4.33
C SER A 76 9.49 9.24 -4.45
N GLU A 77 10.34 8.53 -3.70
CA GLU A 77 10.42 7.07 -3.72
C GLU A 77 9.26 6.42 -2.98
N SER A 78 8.83 6.99 -1.85
CA SER A 78 7.62 6.51 -1.16
C SER A 78 6.38 6.64 -2.05
N LEU A 79 6.31 7.71 -2.86
CA LEU A 79 5.23 7.97 -3.82
C LEU A 79 5.25 7.08 -5.08
N VAL A 80 6.40 6.53 -5.46
CA VAL A 80 6.52 5.55 -6.56
C VAL A 80 6.07 4.16 -6.10
N ARG A 81 6.30 3.83 -4.82
CA ARG A 81 5.95 2.53 -4.22
C ARG A 81 4.50 2.46 -3.76
N ASP A 82 4.06 3.45 -3.00
CA ASP A 82 2.68 3.61 -2.58
C ASP A 82 2.01 4.50 -3.64
N GLN A 83 1.19 3.92 -4.52
CA GLN A 83 0.43 4.65 -5.53
C GLN A 83 -0.08 5.97 -4.93
N GLN A 84 0.36 7.10 -5.50
CA GLN A 84 0.32 8.40 -4.85
C GLN A 84 -1.02 8.70 -4.13
N PRO A 85 -0.99 9.30 -2.91
CA PRO A 85 -2.14 9.40 -2.00
C PRO A 85 -3.30 10.29 -2.48
N GLY A 86 -3.09 11.17 -3.48
CA GLY A 86 -4.14 12.01 -4.06
C GLY A 86 -4.97 11.35 -5.19
N TRP A 87 -4.61 10.14 -5.62
CA TRP A 87 -5.05 9.57 -6.90
C TRP A 87 -5.99 8.37 -6.75
N ARG A 88 -6.65 8.28 -5.59
CA ARG A 88 -7.51 7.16 -5.19
C ARG A 88 -8.77 6.98 -6.06
N TRP A 89 -9.12 7.97 -6.88
CA TRP A 89 -10.39 8.04 -7.60
C TRP A 89 -10.32 7.80 -9.12
N GLY A 90 -9.14 7.48 -9.67
CA GLY A 90 -8.98 7.24 -11.13
C GLY A 90 -9.13 8.52 -11.98
N PRO A 91 -9.10 8.40 -13.33
CA PRO A 91 -9.35 9.51 -14.24
C PRO A 91 -10.79 10.02 -14.10
N ASP A 92 -10.92 11.35 -14.08
CA ASP A 92 -12.23 12.03 -14.16
C ASP A 92 -12.93 11.67 -15.48
N THR A 93 -14.06 11.01 -15.32
CA THR A 93 -14.92 10.53 -16.42
C THR A 93 -16.04 11.50 -16.76
N SER A 94 -16.27 12.55 -15.97
CA SER A 94 -17.38 13.52 -16.17
C SER A 94 -17.14 14.48 -17.34
N ARG A 95 -15.91 14.57 -17.85
CA ARG A 95 -15.50 15.46 -18.96
C ARG A 95 -15.65 14.77 -20.33
N ASP A 96 -15.22 15.42 -21.41
CA ASP A 96 -15.24 14.80 -22.75
C ASP A 96 -14.21 13.66 -22.92
N GLU A 97 -14.27 12.96 -24.05
CA GLU A 97 -13.39 11.82 -24.39
C GLU A 97 -11.92 12.24 -24.51
N ALA A 98 -11.66 13.41 -25.09
CA ALA A 98 -10.29 13.90 -25.28
C ALA A 98 -9.62 14.20 -23.93
N PHE A 99 -10.35 14.84 -23.02
CA PHE A 99 -9.89 15.07 -21.66
C PHE A 99 -9.68 13.76 -20.91
N PHE A 100 -10.62 12.81 -21.00
CA PHE A 100 -10.49 11.52 -20.33
C PHE A 100 -9.26 10.75 -20.80
N GLU A 101 -9.07 10.57 -22.11
CA GLU A 101 -7.91 9.85 -22.64
C GLU A 101 -6.61 10.57 -22.31
N GLN A 102 -6.61 11.91 -22.31
CA GLN A 102 -5.46 12.70 -21.85
C GLN A 102 -5.17 12.48 -20.36
N HIS A 103 -6.19 12.51 -19.50
CA HIS A 103 -6.06 12.32 -18.06
C HIS A 103 -5.62 10.88 -17.73
N LYS A 104 -6.22 9.89 -18.38
CA LYS A 104 -5.85 8.48 -18.30
C LYS A 104 -4.41 8.25 -18.76
N ALA A 105 -4.03 8.74 -19.94
CA ALA A 105 -2.67 8.63 -20.45
C ALA A 105 -1.66 9.28 -19.50
N TRP A 106 -2.03 10.43 -18.92
CA TRP A 106 -1.23 11.13 -17.91
C TRP A 106 -1.11 10.30 -16.62
N LEU A 107 -2.20 9.76 -16.07
CA LEU A 107 -2.22 8.96 -14.83
C LEU A 107 -1.39 7.68 -14.96
N PHE A 108 -1.54 6.98 -16.08
CA PHE A 108 -0.90 5.69 -16.31
C PHE A 108 0.43 5.79 -17.05
N ALA A 109 0.98 7.01 -17.22
CA ALA A 109 2.20 7.22 -17.97
C ALA A 109 3.38 6.43 -17.36
N LYS A 110 4.10 5.67 -18.20
CA LYS A 110 5.24 4.81 -17.79
C LYS A 110 6.29 5.60 -17.00
N TYR A 111 6.53 6.86 -17.37
CA TYR A 111 7.53 7.71 -16.71
C TYR A 111 7.21 8.01 -15.24
N ARG A 112 5.94 8.01 -14.82
CA ARG A 112 5.55 8.26 -13.42
C ARG A 112 6.01 7.16 -12.45
N LYS A 113 6.27 5.96 -12.98
CA LYS A 113 6.80 4.83 -12.22
C LYS A 113 8.33 4.83 -12.16
N VAL A 114 9.00 5.78 -12.82
CA VAL A 114 10.46 5.87 -12.81
C VAL A 114 10.90 6.49 -11.49
N SER A 115 11.72 5.73 -10.75
CA SER A 115 12.39 6.16 -9.53
C SER A 115 13.22 7.42 -9.80
N LEU A 116 12.93 8.50 -9.07
CA LEU A 116 13.70 9.74 -9.18
C LEU A 116 15.09 9.54 -8.57
N LEU A 117 15.19 8.67 -7.56
CA LEU A 117 16.45 8.27 -6.96
C LEU A 117 17.37 7.59 -7.99
N SER A 118 16.82 6.70 -8.82
CA SER A 118 17.56 6.03 -9.88
C SER A 118 18.02 7.01 -10.97
N ILE A 119 17.24 8.07 -11.25
CA ILE A 119 17.67 9.15 -12.15
C ILE A 119 18.82 9.94 -11.51
N ALA A 120 18.72 10.28 -10.23
CA ALA A 120 19.76 11.00 -9.50
C ALA A 120 21.08 10.23 -9.45
N GLU A 121 21.02 8.91 -9.21
CA GLU A 121 22.19 8.02 -9.20
C GLU A 121 22.95 8.04 -10.53
N ASN A 122 22.24 8.17 -11.66
CA ASN A 122 22.85 8.22 -12.98
C ASN A 122 23.43 9.59 -13.35
N LEU A 123 22.97 10.68 -12.73
CA LEU A 123 23.26 12.05 -13.18
C LEU A 123 24.09 12.89 -12.20
N LEU A 124 24.11 12.51 -10.93
CA LEU A 124 24.81 13.21 -9.87
C LEU A 124 25.94 12.36 -9.32
N GLN A 125 27.03 13.01 -8.95
CA GLN A 125 27.97 12.38 -8.02
C GLN A 125 27.31 12.33 -6.63
N PRO A 126 27.55 11.29 -5.81
CA PRO A 126 26.91 11.21 -4.48
C PRO A 126 27.28 12.41 -3.58
N THR A 127 28.40 13.11 -3.87
CA THR A 127 28.84 14.35 -3.21
C THR A 127 27.94 15.55 -3.47
N GLU A 128 27.15 15.52 -4.55
CA GLU A 128 26.25 16.60 -4.91
C GLU A 128 24.93 16.55 -4.15
N ILE A 129 24.65 15.46 -3.43
CA ILE A 129 23.44 15.32 -2.61
C ILE A 129 23.51 16.26 -1.41
N GLN A 130 22.49 17.12 -1.32
CA GLN A 130 22.22 18.01 -0.22
C GLN A 130 21.43 17.24 0.85
N TRP A 131 22.05 17.20 2.02
CA TRP A 131 21.52 16.58 3.23
C TRP A 131 21.17 17.64 4.27
N ASP A 132 20.62 18.76 3.81
CA ASP A 132 20.41 19.99 4.54
C ASP A 132 19.18 19.96 5.45
N HIS A 133 18.26 19.01 5.25
CA HIS A 133 17.12 18.82 6.13
C HIS A 133 17.48 17.90 7.30
N SER A 134 17.08 18.30 8.50
CA SER A 134 17.19 17.53 9.77
C SER A 134 16.77 16.05 9.72
N GLY A 135 15.76 15.67 8.93
CA GLY A 135 15.33 14.28 8.75
C GLY A 135 16.26 13.44 7.87
N THR A 136 17.23 14.09 7.21
CA THR A 136 18.22 13.49 6.30
C THR A 136 19.67 13.83 6.68
N SER A 137 19.88 14.78 7.60
CA SER A 137 21.21 15.21 8.04
C SER A 137 21.99 14.10 8.76
N SER A 138 21.28 13.11 9.32
CA SER A 138 21.83 11.84 9.81
C SER A 138 22.44 10.97 8.69
N GLY A 139 22.10 11.19 7.42
CA GLY A 139 22.79 10.62 6.25
C GLY A 139 24.08 11.36 5.88
N ARG A 140 24.13 12.70 6.07
CA ARG A 140 25.23 13.59 5.62
C ARG A 140 26.61 13.23 6.14
N SER A 141 26.79 13.38 7.44
CA SER A 141 28.01 13.03 8.18
C SER A 141 28.28 11.51 8.17
N GLY A 142 27.48 10.75 7.42
CA GLY A 142 27.60 9.32 7.20
C GLY A 142 28.50 9.08 6.06
N CYS A 143 28.18 9.68 4.93
CA CYS A 143 29.01 9.65 3.75
C CYS A 143 30.48 10.07 3.97
N GLY A 144 30.90 10.49 5.18
CA GLY A 144 32.29 10.77 5.53
C GLY A 144 32.86 11.84 4.61
N ALA A 145 34.16 12.06 4.67
CA ALA A 145 34.84 12.88 3.66
C ALA A 145 34.99 12.13 2.32
N ALA A 146 34.69 10.83 2.26
CA ALA A 146 34.81 9.99 1.08
C ALA A 146 33.46 9.36 0.75
N VAL A 147 32.87 9.80 -0.37
CA VAL A 147 31.43 9.79 -0.65
C VAL A 147 31.00 8.78 -1.75
N PRO A 148 31.31 7.46 -1.70
CA PRO A 148 30.82 6.55 -2.74
C PRO A 148 29.34 6.13 -2.59
N HIS A 149 28.73 6.23 -1.40
CA HIS A 149 27.51 5.46 -1.06
C HIS A 149 26.24 6.29 -0.80
N GLY A 150 26.18 7.56 -1.22
CA GLY A 150 25.05 8.44 -0.90
C GLY A 150 23.68 7.95 -1.44
N PHE A 151 23.65 7.27 -2.57
CA PHE A 151 22.41 6.74 -3.17
C PHE A 151 21.93 5.44 -2.53
N ASP A 152 22.84 4.56 -2.13
CA ASP A 152 22.53 3.33 -1.40
C ASP A 152 21.80 3.65 -0.10
N GLU A 153 22.26 4.69 0.61
CA GLU A 153 21.63 5.10 1.86
C GLU A 153 20.23 5.69 1.64
N LEU A 154 20.03 6.49 0.59
CA LEU A 154 18.70 6.99 0.24
C LEU A 154 17.74 5.86 -0.12
N ARG A 155 18.21 4.83 -0.83
CA ARG A 155 17.39 3.66 -1.21
C ARG A 155 16.95 2.89 0.02
N ARG A 156 17.85 2.73 0.99
CA ARG A 156 17.56 2.10 2.27
C ARG A 156 16.57 2.92 3.09
N LEU A 157 16.80 4.22 3.24
CA LEU A 157 15.89 5.12 3.96
C LEU A 157 14.49 5.16 3.34
N ALA A 158 14.37 5.02 2.01
CA ALA A 158 13.08 4.90 1.32
C ALA A 158 12.37 3.55 1.58
N THR A 159 13.12 2.49 1.92
CA THR A 159 12.56 1.14 2.22
C THR A 159 12.12 0.97 3.67
N SER A 160 12.76 1.68 4.61
CA SER A 160 12.31 1.79 6.00
C SER A 160 11.13 2.77 6.06
N ARG A 161 9.89 2.27 6.11
CA ARG A 161 8.69 3.09 6.28
C ARG A 161 8.89 4.01 7.50
N LEU A 162 9.09 5.30 7.30
CA LEU A 162 8.84 6.31 8.32
C LEU A 162 7.38 6.75 8.14
N PRO A 163 6.42 6.30 8.98
CA PRO A 163 5.17 7.02 9.12
C PRO A 163 5.50 8.45 9.56
N ALA A 164 4.76 9.39 9.01
CA ALA A 164 4.93 10.81 9.20
C ALA A 164 5.02 11.24 10.68
N TRP A 165 5.68 12.40 10.86
CA TRP A 165 5.75 13.28 12.04
C TRP A 165 7.01 13.20 12.91
N THR A 166 8.12 13.76 12.41
CA THR A 166 9.09 14.47 13.26
C THR A 166 9.61 15.73 12.56
N ALA A 167 8.75 16.72 12.38
CA ALA A 167 9.17 18.12 12.17
C ALA A 167 9.54 18.82 13.50
N HIS A 168 9.70 18.08 14.60
CA HIS A 168 9.97 18.66 15.92
C HIS A 168 11.30 18.22 16.57
N ALA A 169 11.91 17.13 16.09
CA ALA A 169 13.23 16.68 16.59
C ALA A 169 14.41 17.42 15.92
N ALA A 170 14.12 18.14 14.84
CA ALA A 170 15.04 18.88 14.00
C ALA A 170 15.58 20.15 14.66
N ASP A 171 14.67 20.93 15.23
CA ASP A 171 14.97 22.25 15.81
C ASP A 171 15.78 22.11 17.11
N GLN A 172 15.77 20.93 17.74
CA GLN A 172 16.63 20.63 18.88
C GLN A 172 18.05 20.23 18.47
N LEU A 173 18.32 19.86 17.21
CA LEU A 173 19.63 19.40 16.78
C LEU A 173 20.59 20.54 16.41
N GLU A 174 20.09 21.67 15.88
CA GLU A 174 20.93 22.86 15.65
C GLU A 174 21.29 23.61 16.94
N ALA A 175 20.46 23.49 17.98
CA ALA A 175 20.78 24.01 19.32
C ALA A 175 21.93 23.23 19.99
N ILE A 176 22.09 21.94 19.66
CA ILE A 176 23.06 21.04 20.30
C ILE A 176 24.44 21.06 19.60
N LEU A 177 24.53 21.49 18.33
CA LEU A 177 25.77 21.37 17.54
C LEU A 177 26.50 22.68 17.18
N GLY A 178 26.16 23.81 17.80
CA GLY A 178 27.14 24.89 18.01
C GLY A 178 26.75 26.32 17.64
N ARG A 179 26.07 27.00 18.56
CA ARG A 179 26.33 28.38 19.03
C ARG A 179 25.44 28.65 20.26
N PRO A 180 25.89 29.41 21.28
CA PRO A 180 25.07 29.70 22.44
C PRO A 180 23.93 30.63 22.02
N ALA A 181 22.70 30.10 21.96
CA ALA A 181 21.51 30.93 21.96
C ALA A 181 21.39 31.55 23.35
N ALA A 182 21.77 32.83 23.46
CA ALA A 182 21.45 33.61 24.63
C ALA A 182 19.93 33.62 24.82
N GLY A 183 19.46 32.99 25.90
CA GLY A 183 18.15 33.27 26.47
C GLY A 183 16.99 32.35 26.08
N LEU A 184 17.17 31.03 26.14
CA LEU A 184 16.05 30.13 26.48
C LEU A 184 16.58 29.00 27.36
N SER A 185 16.11 28.96 28.61
CA SER A 185 16.45 27.96 29.62
C SER A 185 15.96 26.59 29.16
N GLN A 186 16.83 25.79 28.55
CA GLN A 186 16.58 24.37 28.34
C GLN A 186 16.91 23.58 29.62
N PRO A 187 16.18 22.49 29.90
CA PRO A 187 16.54 21.59 30.99
C PRO A 187 17.89 20.93 30.68
N GLU A 188 18.82 20.95 31.65
CA GLU A 188 20.13 20.32 31.53
C GLU A 188 19.99 18.82 31.27
N VAL A 189 20.42 18.36 30.09
CA VAL A 189 20.57 16.93 29.80
C VAL A 189 21.95 16.48 30.32
N PRO A 190 22.06 15.38 31.09
CA PRO A 190 23.35 14.91 31.60
C PRO A 190 24.33 14.55 30.48
N THR A 191 25.59 14.99 30.59
CA THR A 191 26.69 14.75 29.62
C THR A 191 26.82 13.28 29.13
N PRO A 192 26.70 12.24 29.98
CA PRO A 192 26.85 10.83 29.56
C PRO A 192 25.82 10.37 28.53
N LEU A 193 24.59 10.90 28.58
CA LEU A 193 23.53 10.56 27.63
C LEU A 193 23.87 11.05 26.21
N SER A 194 24.44 12.27 26.11
CA SER A 194 24.76 12.88 24.83
C SER A 194 25.90 12.16 24.08
N GLU A 195 26.87 11.64 24.82
CA GLU A 195 28.00 10.87 24.28
C GLU A 195 27.53 9.51 23.74
N LEU A 196 26.73 8.77 24.52
CA LEU A 196 26.17 7.49 24.09
C LEU A 196 25.27 7.61 22.85
N VAL A 197 24.44 8.66 22.79
CA VAL A 197 23.63 8.94 21.60
C VAL A 197 24.51 9.25 20.38
N ALA A 198 25.64 9.94 20.56
CA ALA A 198 26.59 10.20 19.48
C ALA A 198 27.24 8.90 18.97
N ASP A 199 27.61 7.99 19.86
CA ASP A 199 28.17 6.68 19.50
C ASP A 199 27.16 5.85 18.70
N ILE A 200 25.91 5.77 19.16
CA ILE A 200 24.84 5.06 18.46
C ILE A 200 24.64 5.64 17.05
N ARG A 201 24.69 6.98 16.91
CA ARG A 201 24.63 7.65 15.60
C ARG A 201 25.79 7.25 14.70
N ILE A 202 27.01 7.19 15.22
CA ILE A 202 28.21 6.81 14.47
C ILE A 202 28.08 5.38 13.95
N TRP A 203 27.69 4.42 14.79
CA TRP A 203 27.60 3.02 14.38
C TRP A 203 26.52 2.78 13.35
N ASN A 204 25.31 3.29 13.60
CA ASN A 204 24.21 3.20 12.64
C ASN A 204 24.63 3.70 11.27
N ARG A 205 25.28 4.85 11.27
CA ARG A 205 25.79 5.51 10.09
C ARG A 205 26.90 4.75 9.37
N LEU A 206 27.86 4.18 10.07
CA LEU A 206 28.91 3.39 9.42
C LEU A 206 28.34 2.13 8.75
N LEU A 207 27.38 1.46 9.41
CA LEU A 207 26.65 0.31 8.86
C LEU A 207 25.90 0.69 7.57
N ILE A 208 25.20 1.81 7.65
CA ILE A 208 24.45 2.48 6.59
C ILE A 208 25.20 2.63 5.27
N LEU A 209 26.42 3.12 5.33
CA LEU A 209 27.18 3.43 4.12
C LEU A 209 27.94 2.23 3.60
N GLY A 210 27.92 1.14 4.36
CA GLY A 210 28.89 0.07 4.23
C GLY A 210 30.35 0.52 4.30
N ALA A 211 30.62 1.53 5.14
CA ALA A 211 31.98 1.98 5.37
C ALA A 211 32.85 0.85 5.95
N ARG A 212 34.14 0.88 5.63
CA ARG A 212 35.16 0.02 6.26
C ARG A 212 36.21 0.92 6.90
N LEU A 213 36.64 0.55 8.10
CA LEU A 213 37.76 1.20 8.78
C LEU A 213 39.09 0.73 8.17
N THR A 214 40.08 1.61 8.14
CA THR A 214 41.47 1.24 7.78
C THR A 214 42.13 0.50 8.94
N ASP A 215 43.19 -0.25 8.65
CA ASP A 215 43.91 -1.04 9.65
C ASP A 215 44.39 -0.20 10.86
N ASP A 216 44.82 1.05 10.62
CA ASP A 216 45.26 1.99 11.66
C ASP A 216 44.15 2.32 12.67
N TYR A 217 42.89 2.38 12.22
CA TYR A 217 41.74 2.58 13.09
C TYR A 217 41.29 1.28 13.75
N LEU A 218 41.39 0.13 13.07
CA LEU A 218 40.96 -1.17 13.61
C LEU A 218 41.72 -1.53 14.90
N VAL A 219 43.03 -1.24 14.97
CA VAL A 219 43.86 -1.51 16.16
C VAL A 219 43.32 -0.82 17.42
N GLN A 220 42.70 0.36 17.27
CA GLN A 220 42.14 1.12 18.41
C GLN A 220 40.93 0.43 19.06
N PHE A 221 40.30 -0.52 18.36
CA PHE A 221 39.14 -1.25 18.85
C PHE A 221 39.47 -2.66 19.34
N GLU A 222 40.73 -3.10 19.29
CA GLU A 222 41.13 -4.44 19.73
C GLU A 222 40.82 -4.65 21.22
N GLU A 223 41.24 -3.74 22.10
CA GLU A 223 40.96 -3.81 23.54
C GLU A 223 39.48 -3.58 23.89
N PRO A 224 38.77 -2.56 23.35
CA PRO A 224 37.33 -2.40 23.55
C PRO A 224 36.51 -3.63 23.16
N LEU A 225 36.85 -4.27 22.03
CA LEU A 225 36.14 -5.47 21.57
C LEU A 225 36.50 -6.72 22.41
N ALA A 226 37.73 -6.81 22.92
CA ALA A 226 38.12 -7.85 23.85
C ALA A 226 37.37 -7.74 25.20
N THR A 227 36.97 -6.53 25.59
CA THR A 227 36.37 -6.22 26.89
C THR A 227 34.87 -5.93 26.85
N LEU A 228 34.17 -6.24 25.75
CA LEU A 228 32.72 -6.01 25.59
C LEU A 228 31.87 -6.57 26.74
N ASN A 229 32.27 -7.72 27.30
CA ASN A 229 31.59 -8.41 28.40
C ASN A 229 31.85 -7.78 29.79
N ALA A 230 32.77 -6.82 29.92
CA ALA A 230 33.00 -6.15 31.18
C ALA A 230 31.86 -5.15 31.46
N THR A 231 31.16 -5.30 32.57
CA THR A 231 30.10 -4.40 33.05
C THR A 231 30.69 -3.06 33.49
N VAL A 232 30.25 -1.93 32.91
CA VAL A 232 30.87 -0.61 33.17
C VAL A 232 29.97 0.41 33.87
N LEU A 233 28.63 0.28 33.91
CA LEU A 233 27.76 1.34 34.47
C LEU A 233 26.83 0.87 35.60
N ASP A 234 26.86 1.59 36.73
CA ASP A 234 26.05 1.36 37.93
C ASP A 234 24.79 2.26 38.00
N ASP A 235 23.73 1.69 38.60
CA ASP A 235 22.40 2.18 39.01
C ASP A 235 21.40 2.94 38.08
N ASP A 236 21.79 3.56 36.95
CA ASP A 236 20.78 4.11 36.01
C ASP A 236 20.42 3.09 34.91
N SER A 237 19.20 2.54 34.99
CA SER A 237 18.73 1.52 34.04
C SER A 237 18.75 2.00 32.59
N ASP A 238 18.51 3.29 32.33
CA ASP A 238 18.37 3.80 30.96
C ASP A 238 19.73 4.10 30.32
N LEU A 239 20.68 4.64 31.08
CA LEU A 239 22.06 4.83 30.60
C LEU A 239 22.76 3.49 30.33
N ARG A 240 22.54 2.50 31.20
CA ARG A 240 23.06 1.14 30.99
C ARG A 240 22.52 0.52 29.71
N ARG A 241 21.22 0.66 29.44
CA ARG A 241 20.58 0.17 28.21
C ARG A 241 21.12 0.85 26.97
N LEU A 242 21.35 2.16 27.02
CA LEU A 242 21.93 2.91 25.91
C LEU A 242 23.38 2.51 25.61
N ASP A 243 24.21 2.33 26.64
CA ASP A 243 25.57 1.82 26.48
C ASP A 243 25.58 0.42 25.86
N GLN A 244 24.72 -0.47 26.35
CA GLN A 244 24.51 -1.79 25.74
C GLN A 244 24.07 -1.68 24.27
N PHE A 245 23.15 -0.77 23.94
CA PHE A 245 22.69 -0.55 22.57
C PHE A 245 23.81 0.00 21.67
N ALA A 246 24.64 0.91 22.17
CA ALA A 246 25.81 1.43 21.46
C ALA A 246 26.84 0.32 21.17
N ARG A 247 27.18 -0.48 22.19
CA ARG A 247 28.13 -1.58 22.10
C ARG A 247 27.64 -2.69 21.17
N LEU A 248 26.35 -3.01 21.20
CA LEU A 248 25.76 -3.99 20.28
C LEU A 248 25.82 -3.49 18.83
N GLY A 249 25.58 -2.19 18.59
CA GLY A 249 25.76 -1.56 17.29
C GLY A 249 27.21 -1.63 16.79
N CYS A 250 28.17 -1.35 17.68
CA CYS A 250 29.61 -1.51 17.40
C CYS A 250 29.95 -2.97 17.02
N ALA A 251 29.57 -3.94 17.85
CA ALA A 251 29.83 -5.35 17.60
C ALA A 251 29.22 -5.81 16.26
N THR A 252 27.98 -5.39 15.97
CA THR A 252 27.30 -5.65 14.69
C THR A 252 28.10 -5.11 13.51
N PHE A 253 28.60 -3.86 13.59
CA PHE A 253 29.43 -3.25 12.56
C PHE A 253 30.71 -4.07 12.28
N PHE A 254 31.44 -4.44 13.34
CA PHE A 254 32.68 -5.19 13.19
C PHE A 254 32.45 -6.59 12.63
N ILE A 255 31.40 -7.29 13.05
CA ILE A 255 31.05 -8.59 12.47
C ILE A 255 30.70 -8.43 10.98
N ALA A 256 29.85 -7.47 10.64
CA ALA A 256 29.37 -7.28 9.27
C ALA A 256 30.46 -6.82 8.29
N ARG A 257 31.43 -6.00 8.74
CA ARG A 257 32.39 -5.33 7.85
C ARG A 257 33.83 -5.79 8.00
N HIS A 258 34.18 -6.40 9.14
CA HIS A 258 35.56 -6.72 9.53
C HIS A 258 35.71 -8.15 10.11
N ALA A 259 34.86 -9.09 9.68
CA ALA A 259 34.89 -10.49 10.13
C ALA A 259 36.28 -11.15 10.03
N ASP A 260 37.00 -10.95 8.93
CA ASP A 260 38.32 -11.57 8.72
C ASP A 260 39.38 -11.02 9.69
N TRP A 261 39.31 -9.72 9.99
CA TRP A 261 40.18 -9.09 10.97
C TRP A 261 39.89 -9.62 12.39
N LEU A 262 38.59 -9.74 12.76
CA LEU A 262 38.19 -10.34 14.03
C LEU A 262 38.70 -11.78 14.17
N ARG A 263 38.65 -12.58 13.09
CA ARG A 263 39.18 -13.95 13.07
C ARG A 263 40.70 -13.97 13.21
N GLY A 264 41.41 -13.09 12.49
CA GLY A 264 42.87 -12.96 12.57
C GLY A 264 43.37 -12.53 13.95
N LYS A 265 42.55 -11.82 14.72
CA LYS A 265 42.83 -11.38 16.09
C LYS A 265 42.25 -12.30 17.18
N SER A 266 41.64 -13.42 16.80
CA SER A 266 40.96 -14.33 17.74
C SER A 266 39.85 -13.66 18.58
N LEU A 267 39.29 -12.54 18.09
CA LEU A 267 38.20 -11.79 18.75
C LEU A 267 36.81 -12.24 18.29
N TRP A 268 36.71 -12.91 17.14
CA TRP A 268 35.45 -13.32 16.52
C TRP A 268 34.48 -13.97 17.50
N THR A 269 34.92 -15.00 18.22
CA THR A 269 34.08 -15.76 19.14
C THR A 269 33.52 -14.89 20.26
N ASN A 270 34.36 -14.06 20.89
CA ASN A 270 33.95 -13.18 21.98
C ASN A 270 32.93 -12.12 21.51
N VAL A 271 33.20 -11.46 20.39
CA VAL A 271 32.32 -10.41 19.84
C VAL A 271 30.99 -11.01 19.38
N LEU A 272 31.02 -12.18 18.74
CA LEU A 272 29.81 -12.88 18.30
C LEU A 272 28.97 -13.39 19.49
N GLU A 273 29.61 -13.94 20.52
CA GLU A 273 28.92 -14.40 21.74
C GLU A 273 28.26 -13.24 22.48
N TYR A 274 28.98 -12.13 22.66
CA TYR A 274 28.41 -10.91 23.21
C TYR A 274 27.20 -10.42 22.40
N THR A 275 27.33 -10.39 21.08
CA THR A 275 26.26 -9.94 20.18
C THR A 275 25.02 -10.81 20.32
N ILE A 276 25.18 -12.14 20.30
CA ILE A 276 24.07 -13.09 20.45
C ILE A 276 23.44 -12.96 21.84
N GLN A 277 24.26 -12.96 22.89
CA GLN A 277 23.79 -12.90 24.27
C GLN A 277 22.97 -11.63 24.53
N LEU A 278 23.50 -10.46 24.16
CA LEU A 278 22.86 -9.19 24.44
C LEU A 278 21.62 -8.97 23.57
N SER A 279 21.66 -9.38 22.29
CA SER A 279 20.46 -9.28 21.44
C SER A 279 19.36 -10.28 21.78
N CYS A 280 19.70 -11.35 22.51
CA CYS A 280 18.74 -12.30 23.09
C CYS A 280 18.32 -11.94 24.53
N ASP A 281 18.81 -10.83 25.08
CA ASP A 281 18.38 -10.34 26.38
C ASP A 281 16.99 -9.72 26.23
N VAL A 282 16.02 -10.32 26.92
CA VAL A 282 14.61 -9.97 26.77
C VAL A 282 14.31 -8.61 27.43
N ASP A 283 14.95 -8.31 28.55
CA ASP A 283 14.81 -7.02 29.22
C ASP A 283 15.32 -5.90 28.32
N PHE A 284 16.37 -6.18 27.55
CA PHE A 284 16.92 -5.25 26.56
C PHE A 284 15.94 -4.99 25.39
N GLN A 285 15.23 -6.00 24.90
CA GLN A 285 14.30 -5.86 23.77
C GLN A 285 12.97 -5.16 24.16
N PHE A 286 12.46 -5.38 25.38
CA PHE A 286 11.23 -4.74 25.85
C PHE A 286 11.43 -3.32 26.38
N SER A 287 12.67 -2.93 26.64
CA SER A 287 12.96 -1.61 27.19
C SER A 287 12.70 -0.53 26.15
N ARG A 288 11.82 0.43 26.48
CA ARG A 288 11.68 1.65 25.70
C ARG A 288 12.99 2.42 25.76
N LEU A 289 13.70 2.48 24.64
CA LEU A 289 14.82 3.39 24.50
C LEU A 289 14.32 4.84 24.63
N PRO A 290 15.17 5.79 25.01
CA PRO A 290 14.78 7.20 25.02
C PRO A 290 14.34 7.68 23.62
N PRO A 291 13.34 8.59 23.50
CA PRO A 291 12.89 9.11 22.21
C PRO A 291 14.01 9.65 21.31
N ALA A 292 15.11 10.14 21.90
CA ALA A 292 16.29 10.65 21.19
C ALA A 292 16.99 9.62 20.28
N VAL A 293 16.80 8.32 20.53
CA VAL A 293 17.36 7.22 19.72
C VAL A 293 16.33 6.47 18.88
N HIS A 294 15.04 6.77 18.99
CA HIS A 294 14.00 6.11 18.17
C HIS A 294 14.21 6.28 16.65
N ALA A 295 14.85 7.37 16.23
CA ALA A 295 15.15 7.63 14.82
C ALA A 295 16.45 6.95 14.33
N ILE A 296 17.17 6.25 15.20
CA ILE A 296 18.48 5.64 14.91
C ILE A 296 18.36 4.13 15.12
N ASP A 297 18.11 3.41 14.04
CA ASP A 297 17.89 1.97 14.11
C ASP A 297 18.86 1.18 13.23
N TRP A 298 19.92 0.68 13.86
CA TRP A 298 20.88 -0.23 13.22
C TRP A 298 20.46 -1.71 13.32
N ARG A 299 19.37 -2.03 14.03
CA ARG A 299 18.93 -3.41 14.24
C ARG A 299 18.64 -4.16 12.94
N PRO A 300 18.10 -3.56 11.86
CA PRO A 300 17.98 -4.25 10.57
C PRO A 300 19.29 -4.94 10.12
N TYR A 301 20.45 -4.31 10.34
CA TYR A 301 21.76 -4.91 10.02
C TYR A 301 22.10 -6.11 10.88
N LEU A 302 21.79 -6.04 12.18
CA LEU A 302 21.96 -7.16 13.10
C LEU A 302 21.14 -8.36 12.63
N VAL A 303 19.90 -8.12 12.18
CA VAL A 303 19.03 -9.22 11.75
C VAL A 303 19.45 -9.80 10.41
N GLY A 304 19.81 -8.96 9.45
CA GLY A 304 20.41 -9.41 8.18
C GLY A 304 21.66 -10.24 8.40
N LEU A 305 22.54 -9.82 9.33
CA LEU A 305 23.72 -10.57 9.73
C LEU A 305 23.36 -11.91 10.38
N ALA A 306 22.40 -11.95 11.30
CA ALA A 306 21.96 -13.17 11.96
C ALA A 306 21.44 -14.20 10.95
N VAL A 307 20.62 -13.76 9.98
CA VAL A 307 20.12 -14.61 8.90
C VAL A 307 21.25 -15.06 7.98
N GLN A 308 22.20 -14.18 7.65
CA GLN A 308 23.37 -14.54 6.85
C GLN A 308 24.16 -15.67 7.51
N LEU A 309 24.54 -15.51 8.78
CA LEU A 309 25.31 -16.51 9.53
C LEU A 309 24.54 -17.82 9.68
N TRP A 310 23.23 -17.76 9.92
CA TRP A 310 22.39 -18.95 9.92
C TRP A 310 22.36 -19.62 8.54
N SER A 311 22.29 -18.88 7.44
CA SER A 311 22.32 -19.43 6.08
C SER A 311 23.65 -20.08 5.71
N GLU A 312 24.76 -19.63 6.31
CA GLU A 312 26.09 -20.20 6.15
C GLU A 312 26.27 -21.48 6.99
N CYS A 313 25.63 -21.55 8.16
CA CYS A 313 25.62 -22.70 9.06
C CYS A 313 24.19 -23.15 9.42
N PRO A 314 23.42 -23.74 8.49
CA PRO A 314 21.98 -23.97 8.68
C PRO A 314 21.60 -24.91 9.83
N ASP A 315 22.51 -25.80 10.22
CA ASP A 315 22.31 -26.82 11.25
C ASP A 315 22.80 -26.39 12.64
N ASP A 316 23.37 -25.18 12.75
CA ASP A 316 23.80 -24.65 14.05
C ASP A 316 22.60 -24.08 14.82
N ASN A 317 22.19 -24.82 15.86
CA ASN A 317 21.09 -24.43 16.74
C ASN A 317 21.32 -23.07 17.42
N LYS A 318 22.57 -22.62 17.56
CA LYS A 318 22.88 -21.29 18.13
C LYS A 318 22.34 -20.18 17.23
N TYR A 319 22.62 -20.24 15.93
CA TYR A 319 22.14 -19.24 14.98
C TYR A 319 20.64 -19.37 14.73
N LEU A 320 20.13 -20.61 14.69
CA LEU A 320 18.70 -20.86 14.58
C LEU A 320 17.92 -20.24 15.76
N ALA A 321 18.40 -20.43 16.99
CA ALA A 321 17.80 -19.85 18.19
C ALA A 321 17.89 -18.32 18.18
N TRP A 322 19.03 -17.78 17.74
CA TRP A 322 19.24 -16.34 17.65
C TRP A 322 18.27 -15.68 16.67
N VAL A 323 18.16 -16.20 15.45
CA VAL A 323 17.20 -15.70 14.44
C VAL A 323 15.76 -15.82 14.94
N ALA A 324 15.41 -16.95 15.57
CA ALA A 324 14.08 -17.13 16.15
C ALA A 324 13.78 -16.10 17.24
N HIS A 325 14.77 -15.78 18.09
CA HIS A 325 14.63 -14.75 19.11
C HIS A 325 14.39 -13.37 18.50
N LEU A 326 15.18 -13.00 17.48
CA LEU A 326 15.02 -11.73 16.77
C LEU A 326 13.68 -11.65 16.01
N ALA A 327 13.16 -12.77 15.53
CA ALA A 327 11.85 -12.83 14.88
C ALA A 327 10.71 -12.51 15.86
N VAL A 328 10.82 -13.02 17.10
CA VAL A 328 9.81 -12.81 18.15
C VAL A 328 9.92 -11.41 18.72
N PHE A 329 11.08 -10.99 19.22
CA PHE A 329 11.21 -9.72 19.95
C PHE A 329 11.71 -8.54 19.12
N GLY A 330 11.98 -8.74 17.84
CA GLY A 330 12.27 -7.63 16.93
C GLY A 330 11.04 -6.71 16.79
N ASN A 331 11.27 -5.46 16.41
CA ASN A 331 10.18 -4.51 16.17
C ASN A 331 10.28 -3.88 14.77
N GLY A 332 9.13 -3.49 14.22
CA GLY A 332 9.01 -2.66 13.01
C GLY A 332 9.91 -3.09 11.84
N ASP A 333 10.87 -2.24 11.49
CA ASP A 333 11.76 -2.45 10.34
C ASP A 333 12.72 -3.63 10.53
N ALA A 334 13.12 -3.96 11.77
CA ALA A 334 13.99 -5.10 12.05
C ALA A 334 13.30 -6.44 11.71
N GLN A 335 12.00 -6.57 12.02
CA GLN A 335 11.20 -7.72 11.60
C GLN A 335 11.01 -7.77 10.09
N ARG A 336 10.77 -6.63 9.43
CA ARG A 336 10.67 -6.57 7.97
C ARG A 336 11.96 -7.03 7.30
N GLU A 337 13.11 -6.57 7.79
CA GLU A 337 14.42 -6.98 7.28
C GLU A 337 14.69 -8.47 7.55
N LEU A 338 14.37 -8.96 8.76
CA LEU A 338 14.45 -10.39 9.09
C LEU A 338 13.68 -11.25 8.08
N ILE A 339 12.42 -10.90 7.83
CA ILE A 339 11.53 -11.60 6.92
C ILE A 339 12.11 -11.58 5.50
N THR A 340 12.53 -10.41 5.03
CA THR A 340 13.09 -10.21 3.68
C THR A 340 14.36 -11.04 3.49
N ALA A 341 15.30 -10.92 4.42
CA ALA A 341 16.55 -11.68 4.41
C ALA A 341 16.30 -13.18 4.48
N THR A 342 15.36 -13.62 5.32
CA THR A 342 15.03 -15.06 5.48
C THR A 342 14.42 -15.63 4.20
N ILE A 343 13.47 -14.92 3.58
CA ILE A 343 12.86 -15.34 2.31
C ILE A 343 13.92 -15.40 1.20
N ALA A 344 14.82 -14.42 1.14
CA ALA A 344 15.95 -14.45 0.19
C ALA A 344 16.90 -15.64 0.43
N ALA A 345 17.06 -16.07 1.68
CA ALA A 345 17.86 -17.23 2.06
C ALA A 345 17.13 -18.59 1.92
N LYS A 346 15.86 -18.62 1.49
CA LYS A 346 15.04 -19.85 1.32
C LYS A 346 15.74 -20.96 0.51
N PRO A 347 16.49 -20.69 -0.59
CA PRO A 347 17.19 -21.76 -1.33
C PRO A 347 18.21 -22.55 -0.49
N ARG A 348 18.78 -21.94 0.56
CA ARG A 348 19.74 -22.60 1.46
C ARG A 348 19.07 -23.20 2.69
N LEU A 349 18.03 -22.55 3.20
CA LEU A 349 17.40 -22.89 4.47
C LEU A 349 16.19 -23.85 4.32
N GLY A 350 15.62 -23.98 3.12
CA GLY A 350 14.51 -24.88 2.83
C GLY A 350 13.26 -24.64 3.69
N GLU A 351 12.66 -25.71 4.19
CA GLU A 351 11.44 -25.66 5.03
C GLU A 351 11.62 -24.87 6.33
N ARG A 352 12.85 -24.65 6.79
CA ARG A 352 13.12 -23.90 8.03
C ARG A 352 12.62 -22.46 7.92
N VAL A 353 12.62 -21.88 6.72
CA VAL A 353 12.02 -20.56 6.47
C VAL A 353 10.54 -20.55 6.76
N ALA A 354 9.79 -21.55 6.27
CA ALA A 354 8.36 -21.62 6.48
C ALA A 354 8.01 -21.82 7.96
N ARG A 355 8.82 -22.61 8.69
CA ARG A 355 8.68 -22.78 10.15
C ARG A 355 8.98 -21.49 10.91
N LEU A 356 9.97 -20.71 10.48
CA LEU A 356 10.25 -19.40 11.08
C LEU A 356 9.10 -18.42 10.84
N VAL A 357 8.54 -18.38 9.62
CA VAL A 357 7.37 -17.55 9.31
C VAL A 357 6.18 -17.96 10.18
N HIS A 358 5.92 -19.26 10.34
CA HIS A 358 4.90 -19.77 11.25
C HIS A 358 5.13 -19.29 12.69
N LEU A 359 6.37 -19.42 13.20
CA LEU A 359 6.74 -18.96 14.54
C LEU A 359 6.53 -17.45 14.71
N LEU A 360 6.91 -16.65 13.71
CA LEU A 360 6.76 -15.21 13.68
C LEU A 360 5.28 -14.77 13.66
N LEU A 361 4.42 -15.48 12.93
CA LEU A 361 2.97 -15.24 12.96
C LEU A 361 2.37 -15.56 14.33
N LYS A 362 2.81 -16.67 14.94
CA LYS A 362 2.41 -17.04 16.31
C LYS A 362 2.90 -16.04 17.36
N SER A 363 4.12 -15.54 17.23
CA SER A 363 4.67 -14.56 18.18
C SER A 363 3.97 -13.23 18.08
N ALA A 364 3.61 -12.78 16.88
CA ALA A 364 2.82 -11.58 16.71
C ALA A 364 1.47 -11.68 17.45
N GLY A 365 0.83 -12.86 17.48
CA GLY A 365 -0.38 -13.08 18.30
C GLY A 365 -0.10 -13.11 19.81
N ALA A 366 1.01 -13.69 20.23
CA ALA A 366 1.42 -13.76 21.64
C ALA A 366 1.84 -12.39 22.22
N ILE A 367 2.55 -11.58 21.43
CA ILE A 367 2.93 -10.21 21.82
C ILE A 367 1.71 -9.33 21.85
N TRP A 368 0.83 -9.47 20.86
CA TRP A 368 -0.45 -8.78 20.88
C TRP A 368 -1.25 -9.12 22.14
N ALA A 369 -1.26 -10.39 22.57
CA ALA A 369 -1.88 -10.82 23.84
C ALA A 369 -1.25 -10.16 25.08
N TYR A 370 0.08 -10.05 25.11
CA TYR A 370 0.83 -9.42 26.18
C TYR A 370 0.51 -7.92 26.29
N GLU A 371 0.70 -7.18 25.20
CA GLU A 371 0.43 -5.74 25.13
C GLU A 371 -1.05 -5.45 25.43
N PHE A 372 -1.93 -6.32 24.96
CA PHE A 372 -3.36 -6.25 25.25
C PHE A 372 -3.65 -6.41 26.75
N GLY A 373 -3.07 -7.42 27.41
CA GLY A 373 -3.25 -7.65 28.84
C GLY A 373 -2.84 -6.43 29.66
N GLU A 374 -1.70 -5.81 29.30
CA GLU A 374 -1.24 -4.57 29.94
C GLU A 374 -2.21 -3.40 29.73
N MET A 375 -2.71 -3.19 28.50
CA MET A 375 -3.61 -2.06 28.20
C MET A 375 -4.98 -2.21 28.87
N SER A 376 -5.49 -3.43 28.99
CA SER A 376 -6.84 -3.72 29.49
C SER A 376 -6.91 -3.94 31.01
N GLY A 377 -5.76 -4.07 31.69
CA GLY A 377 -5.71 -4.36 33.13
C GLY A 377 -6.13 -5.80 33.49
N HIS A 378 -6.14 -6.71 32.52
CA HIS A 378 -6.35 -8.15 32.73
C HIS A 378 -5.03 -8.87 33.05
N ASP A 379 -5.11 -10.16 33.42
CA ASP A 379 -3.93 -11.00 33.67
C ASP A 379 -2.99 -10.95 32.45
N VAL A 380 -1.76 -10.44 32.67
CA VAL A 380 -0.78 -10.27 31.61
C VAL A 380 -0.35 -11.65 31.11
N PHE A 381 -0.50 -11.86 29.81
CA PHE A 381 -0.08 -13.09 29.14
C PHE A 381 1.43 -13.33 29.37
N ASP A 382 1.82 -14.48 29.93
CA ASP A 382 3.23 -14.81 30.18
C ASP A 382 3.95 -15.18 28.86
N VAL A 383 4.37 -14.13 28.14
CA VAL A 383 5.06 -14.22 26.87
C VAL A 383 6.40 -14.95 26.98
N LEU A 384 7.08 -14.89 28.13
CA LEU A 384 8.39 -15.52 28.33
C LEU A 384 8.26 -17.04 28.46
N SER A 385 7.30 -17.51 29.27
CA SER A 385 7.04 -18.94 29.40
C SER A 385 6.51 -19.53 28.09
N TRP A 386 5.65 -18.78 27.38
CA TRP A 386 5.21 -19.16 26.04
C TRP A 386 6.39 -19.25 25.06
N TRP A 387 7.27 -18.24 25.04
CA TRP A 387 8.43 -18.18 24.15
C TRP A 387 9.39 -19.33 24.38
N ARG A 388 9.76 -19.62 25.65
CA ARG A 388 10.67 -20.73 25.98
C ARG A 388 10.16 -22.07 25.46
N ARG A 389 8.84 -22.29 25.52
CA ARG A 389 8.20 -23.49 24.97
C ARG A 389 8.25 -23.50 23.44
N GLN A 390 7.87 -22.41 22.79
CA GLN A 390 7.88 -22.32 21.32
C GLN A 390 9.28 -22.42 20.73
N LEU A 391 10.29 -21.82 21.37
CA LEU A 391 11.69 -21.97 20.96
C LEU A 391 12.14 -23.43 21.02
N LYS A 392 11.79 -24.15 22.10
CA LYS A 392 12.11 -25.58 22.22
C LYS A 392 11.46 -26.42 21.11
N GLU A 393 10.19 -26.17 20.81
CA GLU A 393 9.48 -26.83 19.71
C GLU A 393 10.10 -26.50 18.34
N TYR A 394 10.48 -25.23 18.13
CA TYR A 394 11.11 -24.76 16.90
C TYR A 394 12.48 -25.41 16.67
N LEU A 395 13.34 -25.41 17.69
CA LEU A 395 14.66 -26.06 17.64
C LEU A 395 14.56 -27.58 17.46
N ALA A 396 13.51 -28.20 18.00
CA ALA A 396 13.21 -29.62 17.77
C ALA A 396 12.59 -29.91 16.39
N GLY A 397 12.33 -28.87 15.58
CA GLY A 397 11.69 -29.00 14.26
C GLY A 397 10.22 -29.42 14.33
N GLN A 398 9.54 -29.18 15.45
CA GLN A 398 8.14 -29.56 15.69
C GLN A 398 7.14 -28.49 15.26
N VAL A 399 7.59 -27.26 15.00
CA VAL A 399 6.76 -26.21 14.40
C VAL A 399 6.44 -26.59 12.96
N SER A 400 5.15 -26.51 12.59
CA SER A 400 4.70 -26.83 11.22
C SER A 400 5.32 -25.89 10.19
N ALA A 401 5.63 -26.43 9.02
CA ALA A 401 6.00 -25.64 7.83
C ALA A 401 4.77 -25.09 7.09
N GLU A 402 3.56 -25.50 7.47
CA GLU A 402 2.33 -24.98 6.88
C GLU A 402 1.97 -23.61 7.46
N ILE A 403 1.38 -22.75 6.63
CA ILE A 403 0.86 -21.46 7.06
C ILE A 403 -0.30 -21.68 8.05
N PRO A 404 -0.24 -21.10 9.27
CA PRO A 404 -1.29 -21.28 10.26
C PRO A 404 -2.60 -20.61 9.83
N SER A 405 -3.73 -21.16 10.27
CA SER A 405 -5.02 -20.48 10.13
C SER A 405 -5.13 -19.34 11.14
N LEU A 406 -5.90 -18.29 10.83
CA LEU A 406 -6.09 -17.16 11.74
C LEU A 406 -6.61 -17.60 13.12
N ALA A 407 -7.51 -18.59 13.14
CA ALA A 407 -8.05 -19.15 14.38
C ALA A 407 -6.96 -19.81 15.25
N SER A 408 -5.97 -20.46 14.63
CA SER A 408 -4.85 -21.11 15.35
C SER A 408 -3.81 -20.14 15.91
N LEU A 409 -3.86 -18.87 15.52
CA LEU A 409 -2.97 -17.82 16.02
C LEU A 409 -3.49 -17.19 17.32
N TYR A 410 -4.77 -17.36 17.66
CA TYR A 410 -5.30 -16.90 18.94
C TYR A 410 -4.67 -17.72 20.07
N VAL A 411 -3.92 -17.05 20.93
CA VAL A 411 -3.27 -17.68 22.09
C VAL A 411 -4.24 -17.78 23.30
N TYR A 412 -5.30 -16.98 23.28
CA TYR A 412 -6.43 -16.98 24.21
C TYR A 412 -7.65 -16.39 23.47
N ASP A 413 -8.85 -16.50 24.03
CA ASP A 413 -10.04 -15.86 23.45
C ASP A 413 -9.97 -14.34 23.76
N PRO A 414 -9.74 -13.48 22.76
CA PRO A 414 -9.60 -12.05 23.01
C PRO A 414 -10.94 -11.47 23.47
N PRO A 415 -10.95 -10.53 24.42
CA PRO A 415 -12.17 -9.84 24.79
C PRO A 415 -12.64 -8.97 23.63
N LEU A 416 -13.91 -8.57 23.75
CA LEU A 416 -14.55 -7.65 22.84
C LEU A 416 -14.15 -6.22 23.18
N TRP A 417 -13.92 -5.42 22.13
CA TRP A 417 -13.53 -4.04 22.25
C TRP A 417 -14.60 -3.14 21.70
N TYR A 418 -14.89 -2.04 22.40
CA TYR A 418 -15.79 -1.02 21.89
C TYR A 418 -15.24 -0.49 20.55
N ALA A 419 -16.05 -0.60 19.50
CA ALA A 419 -15.71 -0.17 18.15
C ALA A 419 -16.12 1.30 17.98
N ASP A 420 -15.43 2.21 18.67
CA ASP A 420 -15.75 3.65 18.67
C ASP A 420 -15.80 4.25 17.25
N TRP A 421 -14.89 3.81 16.37
CA TRP A 421 -14.88 4.22 14.96
C TRP A 421 -16.18 3.90 14.21
N ARG A 422 -16.87 2.83 14.59
CA ARG A 422 -18.19 2.48 14.03
C ARG A 422 -19.31 3.30 14.63
N SER A 423 -19.18 3.70 15.89
CA SER A 423 -20.22 4.47 16.59
C SER A 423 -20.39 5.89 16.02
N ASP A 424 -19.31 6.49 15.50
CA ASP A 424 -19.34 7.79 14.82
C ASP A 424 -19.96 7.71 13.42
N CYS A 425 -19.82 6.55 12.77
CA CYS A 425 -20.45 6.24 11.49
C CYS A 425 -21.91 5.80 11.71
N ARG A 426 -22.74 6.76 12.14
CA ARG A 426 -24.23 6.76 12.22
C ARG A 426 -24.89 5.44 11.81
N PHE A 427 -25.66 4.76 12.69
CA PHE A 427 -27.03 4.26 12.45
C PHE A 427 -27.65 3.57 13.68
N ASP A 428 -26.86 3.17 14.68
CA ASP A 428 -27.36 2.75 16.00
C ASP A 428 -26.64 3.55 17.08
N ARG A 429 -27.14 4.76 17.39
CA ARG A 429 -26.56 5.56 18.49
C ARG A 429 -26.82 4.94 19.87
N ASP A 430 -27.62 3.88 19.94
CA ASP A 430 -28.12 3.31 21.18
C ASP A 430 -27.56 1.91 21.48
N ALA A 431 -26.80 1.28 20.55
CA ALA A 431 -26.22 -0.03 20.76
C ALA A 431 -24.68 0.05 20.82
N ASP A 432 -24.11 -0.41 21.92
CA ASP A 432 -22.67 -0.57 22.03
C ASP A 432 -22.21 -1.67 21.07
N ILE A 433 -21.48 -1.26 20.04
CA ILE A 433 -20.90 -2.17 19.05
C ILE A 433 -19.49 -2.49 19.47
N TYR A 434 -19.17 -3.77 19.45
CA TYR A 434 -17.85 -4.27 19.73
C TYR A 434 -17.23 -4.91 18.50
N TYR A 435 -15.90 -5.01 18.48
CA TYR A 435 -15.16 -5.80 17.53
C TYR A 435 -14.20 -6.73 18.26
N ARG A 436 -13.74 -7.76 17.55
CA ARG A 436 -12.71 -8.67 18.03
C ARG A 436 -11.42 -8.37 17.27
N PRO A 437 -10.32 -7.99 17.92
CA PRO A 437 -9.08 -7.73 17.22
C PRO A 437 -8.57 -9.02 16.52
N PRO A 438 -7.85 -8.89 15.39
CA PRO A 438 -7.25 -10.04 14.74
C PRO A 438 -6.22 -10.71 15.67
N ALA A 439 -6.03 -12.02 15.49
CA ALA A 439 -5.09 -12.82 16.28
C ALA A 439 -3.61 -12.49 16.06
N VAL A 440 -3.30 -11.50 15.23
CA VAL A 440 -1.96 -11.22 14.70
C VAL A 440 -1.89 -9.77 14.29
N GLU A 441 -0.76 -9.13 14.56
CA GLU A 441 -0.51 -7.75 14.13
C GLU A 441 -0.48 -7.65 12.61
N ILE A 442 -1.28 -6.73 12.05
CA ILE A 442 -1.44 -6.59 10.60
C ILE A 442 -0.13 -6.19 9.91
N ASN A 443 0.75 -5.42 10.56
CA ASN A 443 2.01 -4.97 9.99
C ASN A 443 2.98 -6.12 9.74
N VAL A 444 2.96 -7.13 10.61
CA VAL A 444 3.76 -8.35 10.45
C VAL A 444 3.29 -9.12 9.22
N LEU A 445 1.98 -9.34 9.08
CA LEU A 445 1.40 -9.97 7.89
C LEU A 445 1.75 -9.21 6.61
N MET A 446 1.70 -7.88 6.65
CA MET A 446 2.08 -7.04 5.51
C MET A 446 3.55 -7.22 5.15
N ALA A 447 4.45 -7.22 6.14
CA ALA A 447 5.88 -7.42 5.90
C ALA A 447 6.15 -8.79 5.26
N VAL A 448 5.51 -9.86 5.73
CA VAL A 448 5.64 -11.19 5.11
C VAL A 448 5.08 -11.20 3.68
N ALA A 449 3.90 -10.62 3.46
CA ALA A 449 3.28 -10.59 2.13
C ALA A 449 4.04 -9.70 1.13
N ASP A 450 4.63 -8.59 1.58
CA ASP A 450 5.43 -7.67 0.76
C ASP A 450 6.75 -8.30 0.31
N ALA A 451 7.39 -9.06 1.20
CA ALA A 451 8.62 -9.79 0.90
C ALA A 451 8.43 -10.97 -0.07
N LEU A 452 7.18 -11.40 -0.31
CA LEU A 452 6.89 -12.49 -1.24
C LEU A 452 6.70 -12.01 -2.69
N PRO A 453 7.32 -12.72 -3.67
CA PRO A 453 7.04 -12.46 -5.08
C PRO A 453 5.57 -12.75 -5.42
N PRO A 454 5.03 -12.20 -6.53
CA PRO A 454 3.70 -12.58 -7.03
C PRO A 454 3.51 -14.09 -7.15
N ILE A 455 2.28 -14.58 -7.01
CA ILE A 455 1.95 -16.02 -7.15
C ILE A 455 2.37 -16.52 -8.54
N SER A 456 2.24 -15.67 -9.57
CA SER A 456 2.66 -15.95 -10.94
C SER A 456 4.17 -16.19 -11.09
N ALA A 457 4.99 -15.74 -10.14
CA ALA A 457 6.44 -15.94 -10.14
C ALA A 457 6.89 -17.22 -9.41
N SER A 458 5.96 -18.03 -8.89
CA SER A 458 6.29 -19.33 -8.27
C SER A 458 6.67 -20.35 -9.34
N VAL A 459 7.63 -21.21 -9.03
CA VAL A 459 8.06 -22.28 -9.94
C VAL A 459 7.27 -23.56 -9.68
N THR A 460 6.82 -23.78 -8.44
CA THR A 460 6.12 -25.00 -8.03
C THR A 460 4.71 -24.72 -7.52
N ALA A 461 3.82 -25.72 -7.64
CA ALA A 461 2.47 -25.64 -7.10
C ALA A 461 2.45 -25.48 -5.57
N ALA A 462 3.41 -26.08 -4.86
CA ALA A 462 3.56 -25.94 -3.42
C ALA A 462 3.88 -24.49 -3.01
N GLU A 463 4.79 -23.82 -3.74
CA GLU A 463 5.09 -22.39 -3.51
C GLU A 463 3.88 -21.50 -3.81
N ARG A 464 3.09 -21.80 -4.86
CA ARG A 464 1.83 -21.09 -5.14
C ARG A 464 0.85 -21.22 -3.98
N GLN A 465 0.66 -22.46 -3.48
CA GLN A 465 -0.23 -22.74 -2.36
C GLN A 465 0.20 -22.03 -1.07
N GLU A 466 1.50 -22.04 -0.76
CA GLU A 466 2.08 -21.35 0.40
C GLU A 466 1.83 -19.83 0.33
N ARG A 467 2.11 -19.21 -0.82
CA ARG A 467 1.90 -17.76 -1.04
C ARG A 467 0.41 -17.39 -0.96
N MET A 468 -0.45 -18.17 -1.60
CA MET A 468 -1.90 -17.99 -1.55
C MET A 468 -2.40 -18.07 -0.10
N ALA A 469 -1.98 -19.08 0.66
CA ALA A 469 -2.39 -19.26 2.04
C ALA A 469 -2.01 -18.07 2.93
N LEU A 470 -0.82 -17.49 2.72
CA LEU A 470 -0.41 -16.31 3.47
C LEU A 470 -1.22 -15.06 3.09
N ILE A 471 -1.44 -14.81 1.79
CA ILE A 471 -2.25 -13.66 1.35
C ILE A 471 -3.67 -13.82 1.90
N LEU A 472 -4.23 -15.02 1.87
CA LEU A 472 -5.55 -15.32 2.42
C LEU A 472 -5.61 -15.13 3.93
N LEU A 473 -4.55 -15.47 4.67
CA LEU A 473 -4.43 -15.17 6.10
C LEU A 473 -4.48 -13.66 6.34
N GLY A 474 -3.77 -12.87 5.51
CA GLY A 474 -3.79 -11.41 5.54
C GLY A 474 -5.17 -10.82 5.27
N VAL A 475 -5.85 -11.30 4.22
CA VAL A 475 -7.24 -10.92 3.91
C VAL A 475 -8.15 -11.27 5.08
N SER A 476 -8.05 -12.47 5.65
CA SER A 476 -8.86 -12.91 6.78
C SER A 476 -8.67 -12.02 8.01
N ALA A 477 -7.41 -11.65 8.31
CA ALA A 477 -7.10 -10.72 9.40
C ALA A 477 -7.70 -9.33 9.13
N ALA A 478 -7.56 -8.80 7.91
CA ALA A 478 -8.13 -7.52 7.51
C ALA A 478 -9.67 -7.51 7.61
N LEU A 479 -10.34 -8.59 7.21
CA LEU A 479 -11.79 -8.73 7.29
C LEU A 479 -12.31 -8.93 8.72
N THR A 480 -11.44 -9.28 9.69
CA THR A 480 -11.86 -9.41 11.10
C THR A 480 -12.34 -8.07 11.67
N PHE A 481 -11.75 -6.95 11.21
CA PHE A 481 -12.21 -5.61 11.56
C PHE A 481 -13.63 -5.29 11.05
N LEU A 482 -14.13 -6.05 10.08
CA LEU A 482 -15.49 -5.89 9.58
C LEU A 482 -16.55 -6.59 10.45
N ARG A 483 -16.16 -7.47 11.36
CA ARG A 483 -17.08 -8.21 12.23
C ARG A 483 -17.47 -7.35 13.43
N ALA A 484 -18.77 -7.10 13.56
CA ALA A 484 -19.38 -6.45 14.72
C ALA A 484 -19.94 -7.50 15.68
N TYR A 485 -19.86 -7.23 16.97
CA TYR A 485 -20.40 -8.05 18.05
C TYR A 485 -21.17 -7.17 19.03
N ASP A 486 -22.17 -7.72 19.71
CA ASP A 486 -22.74 -7.07 20.89
C ASP A 486 -21.87 -7.34 22.14
N GLU A 487 -22.22 -6.72 23.27
CA GLU A 487 -21.50 -6.90 24.56
C GLU A 487 -21.42 -8.38 25.00
N SER A 488 -22.37 -9.22 24.56
CA SER A 488 -22.39 -10.65 24.87
C SER A 488 -21.48 -11.51 23.97
N GLY A 489 -20.89 -10.91 22.93
CA GLY A 489 -20.06 -11.62 21.95
C GLY A 489 -20.83 -12.30 20.84
N ARG A 490 -22.13 -12.02 20.70
CA ARG A 490 -22.90 -12.48 19.55
C ARG A 490 -22.55 -11.62 18.35
N LEU A 491 -22.20 -12.28 17.24
CA LEU A 491 -21.94 -11.61 15.96
C LEU A 491 -23.21 -10.88 15.49
N LEU A 492 -23.04 -9.62 15.11
CA LEU A 492 -24.08 -8.77 14.55
C LEU A 492 -23.90 -8.71 13.02
N GLU A 493 -24.98 -8.98 12.29
CA GLU A 493 -25.03 -8.80 10.83
C GLU A 493 -25.23 -7.32 10.48
N LEU A 494 -24.25 -6.50 10.87
CA LEU A 494 -24.27 -5.06 10.61
C LEU A 494 -23.44 -4.71 9.39
N GLY A 495 -23.97 -3.78 8.61
CA GLY A 495 -23.24 -3.11 7.55
C GLY A 495 -22.03 -2.34 8.07
N CYS A 496 -21.03 -2.17 7.22
CA CYS A 496 -19.88 -1.30 7.44
C CYS A 496 -19.71 -0.39 6.23
N ASP A 497 -19.79 0.91 6.47
CA ASP A 497 -19.60 1.94 5.43
C ASP A 497 -18.21 2.57 5.51
N GLU A 498 -17.25 1.86 6.12
CA GLU A 498 -15.88 2.34 6.22
C GLU A 498 -15.05 1.91 5.03
N TYR A 499 -14.15 2.81 4.63
CA TYR A 499 -13.14 2.52 3.64
C TYR A 499 -12.01 1.68 4.25
N PRO A 500 -11.39 0.75 3.48
CA PRO A 500 -10.31 -0.14 3.95
C PRO A 500 -8.98 0.58 4.28
N THR A 501 -9.00 1.86 4.62
CA THR A 501 -7.78 2.70 4.69
C THR A 501 -7.39 3.10 6.10
N MET A 502 -8.20 2.78 7.12
CA MET A 502 -7.93 3.23 8.49
C MET A 502 -6.82 2.42 9.19
N MET A 503 -6.61 1.16 8.80
CA MET A 503 -5.67 0.26 9.49
C MET A 503 -4.79 -0.53 8.53
N ASN A 504 -4.31 0.12 7.46
CA ASN A 504 -3.48 -0.50 6.40
C ASN A 504 -4.14 -1.69 5.66
N GLN A 505 -5.45 -1.90 5.81
CA GLN A 505 -6.15 -3.05 5.23
C GLN A 505 -6.12 -3.03 3.69
N SER A 506 -6.09 -1.83 3.09
CA SER A 506 -6.03 -1.63 1.64
C SER A 506 -4.82 -2.32 1.00
N PHE A 507 -3.73 -2.54 1.75
CA PHE A 507 -2.57 -3.28 1.26
C PHE A 507 -2.94 -4.68 0.77
N PHE A 508 -3.77 -5.41 1.51
CA PHE A 508 -4.17 -6.77 1.11
C PHE A 508 -5.13 -6.73 -0.08
N LEU A 509 -6.01 -5.72 -0.17
CA LEU A 509 -6.90 -5.57 -1.31
C LEU A 509 -6.11 -5.22 -2.58
N ASP A 510 -5.13 -4.31 -2.48
CA ASP A 510 -4.21 -3.96 -3.56
C ASP A 510 -3.38 -5.18 -3.98
N ARG A 511 -2.90 -5.96 -3.01
CA ARG A 511 -2.16 -7.19 -3.28
C ARG A 511 -3.03 -8.22 -4.00
N VAL A 512 -4.24 -8.49 -3.52
CA VAL A 512 -5.16 -9.43 -4.18
C VAL A 512 -5.52 -8.94 -5.58
N ALA A 513 -5.82 -7.65 -5.76
CA ALA A 513 -6.09 -7.09 -7.10
C ALA A 513 -4.93 -7.35 -8.07
N LYS A 514 -3.69 -7.11 -7.63
CA LYS A 514 -2.48 -7.39 -8.41
C LYS A 514 -2.36 -8.88 -8.76
N GLU A 515 -2.56 -9.78 -7.80
CA GLU A 515 -2.47 -11.23 -8.03
C GLU A 515 -3.52 -11.72 -9.04
N VAL A 516 -4.75 -11.17 -8.99
CA VAL A 516 -5.81 -11.51 -9.95
C VAL A 516 -5.46 -11.02 -11.36
N VAL A 517 -4.85 -9.83 -11.50
CA VAL A 517 -4.39 -9.34 -12.81
C VAL A 517 -3.28 -10.23 -13.38
N GLU A 518 -2.31 -10.64 -12.55
CA GLU A 518 -1.10 -11.32 -13.00
C GLU A 518 -1.25 -12.85 -13.16
N SER A 519 -2.20 -13.49 -12.45
CA SER A 519 -2.39 -14.94 -12.48
C SER A 519 -3.19 -15.43 -13.69
N GLN A 520 -2.78 -16.53 -14.31
CA GLN A 520 -3.59 -17.23 -15.33
C GLN A 520 -4.42 -18.39 -14.76
N GLU A 521 -4.22 -18.72 -13.48
CA GLU A 521 -4.78 -19.92 -12.86
C GLU A 521 -5.86 -19.51 -11.84
N ALA A 522 -7.13 -19.73 -12.21
CA ALA A 522 -8.28 -19.35 -11.39
C ALA A 522 -8.27 -20.02 -10.01
N GLU A 523 -7.87 -21.29 -9.93
CA GLU A 523 -7.84 -22.06 -8.68
C GLU A 523 -7.04 -21.39 -7.55
N PHE A 524 -6.02 -20.59 -7.87
CA PHE A 524 -5.17 -19.92 -6.89
C PHE A 524 -5.65 -18.51 -6.50
N VAL A 525 -6.47 -17.86 -7.33
CA VAL A 525 -6.89 -16.47 -7.08
C VAL A 525 -8.34 -16.35 -6.65
N GLU A 526 -9.21 -17.31 -7.02
CA GLU A 526 -10.60 -17.34 -6.54
C GLU A 526 -10.72 -17.32 -5.02
N PRO A 527 -9.95 -18.13 -4.25
CA PRO A 527 -10.00 -18.09 -2.80
C PRO A 527 -9.60 -16.73 -2.20
N LEU A 528 -8.82 -15.92 -2.93
CA LEU A 528 -8.34 -14.63 -2.45
C LEU A 528 -9.40 -13.53 -2.57
N TRP A 529 -10.11 -13.47 -3.69
CA TRP A 529 -11.12 -12.42 -3.91
C TRP A 529 -12.51 -12.79 -3.42
N GLN A 530 -12.86 -14.08 -3.32
CA GLN A 530 -14.19 -14.52 -2.87
C GLN A 530 -14.59 -13.95 -1.51
N PRO A 531 -13.72 -13.95 -0.47
CA PRO A 531 -14.06 -13.35 0.82
C PRO A 531 -14.35 -11.85 0.74
N ILE A 532 -13.75 -11.16 -0.22
CA ILE A 532 -13.96 -9.71 -0.44
C ILE A 532 -15.29 -9.50 -1.16
N ILE A 533 -15.55 -10.21 -2.27
CA ILE A 533 -16.83 -10.10 -3.00
C ILE A 533 -18.00 -10.57 -2.15
N ALA A 534 -17.80 -11.54 -1.25
CA ALA A 534 -18.82 -12.04 -0.31
C ALA A 534 -19.35 -10.95 0.64
N LEU A 535 -18.62 -9.84 0.81
CA LEU A 535 -19.11 -8.71 1.58
C LEU A 535 -20.36 -8.08 0.95
N GLY A 536 -20.44 -8.01 -0.38
CA GLY A 536 -21.59 -7.45 -1.10
C GLY A 536 -22.05 -6.11 -0.51
N ASN A 537 -23.36 -5.99 -0.24
CA ASN A 537 -23.95 -4.79 0.35
C ASN A 537 -23.68 -4.66 1.87
N LEU A 538 -23.02 -5.62 2.52
CA LEU A 538 -22.61 -5.45 3.92
C LEU A 538 -21.42 -4.50 4.04
N ALA A 539 -20.46 -4.53 3.13
CA ALA A 539 -19.34 -3.59 3.13
C ALA A 539 -18.99 -3.13 1.71
N PRO A 540 -19.86 -2.31 1.09
CA PRO A 540 -19.75 -1.96 -0.32
C PRO A 540 -18.40 -1.33 -0.64
N HIS A 541 -17.91 -0.38 0.16
CA HIS A 541 -16.65 0.32 -0.12
C HIS A 541 -15.42 -0.60 -0.20
N TRP A 542 -15.42 -1.75 0.49
CA TRP A 542 -14.35 -2.73 0.38
C TRP A 542 -14.39 -3.48 -0.96
N VAL A 543 -15.60 -3.89 -1.37
CA VAL A 543 -15.84 -4.50 -2.69
C VAL A 543 -15.48 -3.50 -3.79
N GLU A 544 -15.99 -2.26 -3.68
CA GLU A 544 -15.73 -1.18 -4.64
C GLU A 544 -14.24 -0.90 -4.78
N TYR A 545 -13.50 -0.80 -3.66
CA TYR A 545 -12.06 -0.55 -3.68
C TYR A 545 -11.31 -1.66 -4.41
N PHE A 546 -11.56 -2.92 -4.04
CA PHE A 546 -10.94 -4.07 -4.68
C PHE A 546 -11.25 -4.13 -6.18
N VAL A 547 -12.53 -4.05 -6.55
CA VAL A 547 -12.98 -4.12 -7.95
C VAL A 547 -12.37 -3.00 -8.77
N SER A 548 -12.36 -1.76 -8.25
CA SER A 548 -11.76 -0.62 -8.95
C SER A 548 -10.28 -0.86 -9.21
N LYS A 549 -9.53 -1.33 -8.19
CA LYS A 549 -8.10 -1.60 -8.33
C LYS A 549 -7.81 -2.71 -9.34
N TRP A 550 -8.57 -3.79 -9.32
CA TRP A 550 -8.40 -4.92 -10.23
C TRP A 550 -8.86 -4.59 -11.67
N LEU A 551 -10.08 -4.08 -11.82
CA LEU A 551 -10.70 -3.88 -13.12
C LEU A 551 -10.05 -2.72 -13.89
N TRP A 552 -9.72 -1.60 -13.22
CA TRP A 552 -9.02 -0.50 -13.89
C TRP A 552 -7.65 -0.93 -14.40
N GLN A 553 -6.89 -1.71 -13.62
CA GLN A 553 -5.61 -2.23 -14.07
C GLN A 553 -5.77 -3.17 -15.27
N SER A 554 -6.81 -4.01 -15.25
CA SER A 554 -7.11 -4.94 -16.34
C SER A 554 -7.50 -4.21 -17.63
N LEU A 555 -8.38 -3.20 -17.54
CA LEU A 555 -8.86 -2.44 -18.70
C LEU A 555 -7.85 -1.38 -19.20
N ALA A 556 -6.98 -0.87 -18.33
CA ALA A 556 -5.94 0.08 -18.70
C ALA A 556 -4.70 -0.59 -19.31
N ALA A 557 -4.55 -1.92 -19.16
CA ALA A 557 -3.41 -2.67 -19.68
C ALA A 557 -3.23 -2.46 -21.19
N GLU A 558 -1.98 -2.50 -21.67
CA GLU A 558 -1.64 -2.32 -23.09
C GLU A 558 -2.24 -3.43 -23.98
N LYS A 559 -2.43 -4.62 -23.40
CA LYS A 559 -3.13 -5.76 -24.01
C LYS A 559 -4.18 -6.25 -23.03
N VAL A 560 -5.34 -6.64 -23.57
CA VAL A 560 -6.42 -7.25 -22.78
C VAL A 560 -5.89 -8.52 -22.10
N PRO A 561 -5.95 -8.62 -20.75
CA PRO A 561 -5.54 -9.84 -20.05
C PRO A 561 -6.41 -11.03 -20.49
N SER A 562 -5.79 -12.15 -20.84
CA SER A 562 -6.48 -13.36 -21.33
C SER A 562 -7.48 -13.94 -20.32
N ASN A 563 -7.21 -13.74 -19.04
CA ASN A 563 -7.99 -14.21 -17.89
C ASN A 563 -9.12 -13.25 -17.46
N LEU A 564 -9.21 -12.04 -18.04
CA LEU A 564 -10.17 -11.01 -17.60
C LEU A 564 -11.63 -11.50 -17.72
N THR A 565 -11.99 -12.09 -18.86
CA THR A 565 -13.35 -12.59 -19.12
C THR A 565 -13.76 -13.65 -18.10
N ASP A 566 -12.87 -14.61 -17.82
CA ASP A 566 -13.16 -15.74 -16.93
C ASP A 566 -13.27 -15.26 -15.48
N HIS A 567 -12.36 -14.41 -15.01
CA HIS A 567 -12.45 -13.85 -13.66
C HIS A 567 -13.69 -12.98 -13.46
N LEU A 568 -14.00 -12.10 -14.41
CA LEU A 568 -15.20 -11.26 -14.33
C LEU A 568 -16.47 -12.11 -14.30
N LYS A 569 -16.53 -13.16 -15.13
CA LYS A 569 -17.63 -14.12 -15.13
C LYS A 569 -17.74 -14.87 -13.80
N SER A 570 -16.64 -15.37 -13.23
CA SER A 570 -16.63 -16.04 -11.93
C SER A 570 -17.13 -15.11 -10.82
N MET A 571 -16.64 -13.87 -10.77
CA MET A 571 -17.07 -12.88 -9.77
C MET A 571 -18.56 -12.52 -9.90
N ILE A 572 -19.07 -12.34 -11.13
CA ILE A 572 -20.49 -12.05 -11.39
C ILE A 572 -21.38 -13.20 -10.94
N ASN A 573 -21.02 -14.45 -11.25
CA ASN A 573 -21.81 -15.61 -10.85
C ASN A 573 -21.78 -15.78 -9.32
N PHE A 574 -20.59 -15.64 -8.71
CA PHE A 574 -20.45 -15.69 -7.25
C PHE A 574 -21.31 -14.60 -6.57
N ALA A 575 -21.23 -13.35 -7.04
CA ALA A 575 -22.03 -12.24 -6.52
C ALA A 575 -23.54 -12.51 -6.65
N ARG A 576 -23.99 -13.06 -7.78
CA ARG A 576 -25.41 -13.39 -8.00
C ARG A 576 -25.94 -14.38 -6.98
N ASP A 577 -25.16 -15.42 -6.70
CA ASP A 577 -25.57 -16.53 -5.85
C ASP A 577 -25.39 -16.22 -4.35
N HIS A 578 -24.70 -15.13 -4.01
CA HIS A 578 -24.38 -14.79 -2.63
C HIS A 578 -25.44 -13.88 -1.97
N ALA A 579 -25.90 -14.26 -0.78
CA ALA A 579 -27.00 -13.59 -0.08
C ALA A 579 -26.76 -12.10 0.19
N THR A 580 -25.51 -11.70 0.47
CA THR A 580 -25.16 -10.29 0.79
C THR A 580 -25.35 -9.32 -0.37
N TRP A 581 -25.44 -9.80 -1.61
CA TRP A 581 -25.75 -8.99 -2.79
C TRP A 581 -27.26 -8.80 -3.00
N GLN A 582 -28.07 -9.63 -2.35
CA GLN A 582 -29.53 -9.59 -2.43
C GLN A 582 -30.16 -8.75 -1.30
N ILE A 583 -29.35 -8.29 -0.34
CA ILE A 583 -29.83 -7.45 0.77
C ILE A 583 -30.23 -6.07 0.19
N ALA A 584 -31.53 -5.79 0.20
CA ALA A 584 -32.06 -4.46 -0.08
C ALA A 584 -31.69 -3.53 1.09
N ARG A 585 -30.77 -2.59 0.86
CA ARG A 585 -30.53 -1.50 1.80
C ARG A 585 -31.48 -0.34 1.53
N ASP A 586 -31.85 0.35 2.60
CA ASP A 586 -32.52 1.65 2.58
C ASP A 586 -31.79 2.60 1.59
N ASP A 587 -32.56 3.37 0.81
CA ASP A 587 -32.17 4.23 -0.34
C ASP A 587 -31.01 5.23 -0.14
N ARG A 588 -30.35 5.23 1.02
CA ARG A 588 -29.37 6.23 1.46
C ARG A 588 -27.91 5.85 1.20
N PHE A 589 -27.60 4.58 0.91
CA PHE A 589 -26.26 4.13 0.51
C PHE A 589 -26.26 3.64 -0.92
N ALA A 590 -25.06 3.53 -1.51
CA ALA A 590 -24.86 2.97 -2.84
C ALA A 590 -25.80 1.78 -3.04
N SER A 591 -26.85 2.02 -3.82
CA SER A 591 -27.89 1.02 -4.05
C SER A 591 -27.21 -0.26 -4.53
N GLY A 592 -27.75 -1.45 -4.26
CA GLY A 592 -27.14 -2.70 -4.74
C GLY A 592 -26.82 -2.63 -6.24
N GLN A 593 -27.60 -1.86 -6.99
CA GLN A 593 -27.37 -1.48 -8.38
C GLN A 593 -26.03 -0.72 -8.60
N CYS A 594 -25.68 0.26 -7.77
CA CYS A 594 -24.39 0.94 -7.85
C CYS A 594 -23.20 0.00 -7.63
N LEU A 595 -23.36 -1.02 -6.78
CA LEU A 595 -22.31 -2.02 -6.55
C LEU A 595 -22.18 -2.98 -7.75
N TRP A 596 -23.30 -3.42 -8.33
CA TRP A 596 -23.32 -4.17 -9.58
C TRP A 596 -22.71 -3.40 -10.75
N ALA A 597 -23.02 -2.10 -10.87
CA ALA A 597 -22.44 -1.23 -11.89
C ALA A 597 -20.91 -1.18 -11.77
N ARG A 598 -20.38 -1.14 -10.55
CA ARG A 598 -18.93 -1.17 -10.30
C ARG A 598 -18.30 -2.52 -10.61
N LEU A 599 -18.94 -3.63 -10.20
CA LEU A 599 -18.45 -4.97 -10.51
C LEU A 599 -18.29 -5.20 -12.02
N ILE A 600 -19.25 -4.73 -12.80
CA ILE A 600 -19.22 -4.84 -14.27
C ILE A 600 -18.32 -3.74 -14.88
N GLY A 601 -18.04 -2.65 -14.17
CA GLY A 601 -17.27 -1.51 -14.65
C GLY A 601 -18.04 -0.61 -15.60
N VAL A 602 -19.34 -0.45 -15.37
CA VAL A 602 -20.25 0.44 -16.13
C VAL A 602 -20.72 1.64 -15.29
N ASP A 603 -20.19 1.77 -14.08
CA ASP A 603 -20.40 2.96 -13.26
C ASP A 603 -19.58 4.15 -13.75
N GLU A 604 -19.81 5.32 -13.14
CA GLU A 604 -19.20 6.57 -13.56
C GLU A 604 -17.67 6.50 -13.52
N SER A 605 -17.04 5.76 -12.62
CA SER A 605 -15.58 5.69 -12.52
C SER A 605 -14.89 4.80 -13.57
N ALA A 606 -15.63 3.87 -14.20
CA ALA A 606 -15.03 2.79 -14.99
C ALA A 606 -15.49 2.73 -16.46
N TRP A 607 -16.68 3.25 -16.81
CA TRP A 607 -17.27 2.98 -18.13
C TRP A 607 -16.41 3.42 -19.32
N LYS A 608 -15.60 4.47 -19.16
CA LYS A 608 -14.70 4.97 -20.21
C LYS A 608 -13.44 4.13 -20.42
N PHE A 609 -13.13 3.20 -19.53
CA PHE A 609 -11.98 2.31 -19.72
C PHE A 609 -12.23 1.25 -20.81
N TRP A 610 -13.49 1.02 -21.18
CA TRP A 610 -13.87 0.06 -22.20
C TRP A 610 -13.52 0.53 -23.63
N ARG A 611 -12.37 0.06 -24.13
CA ARG A 611 -11.95 0.17 -25.54
C ARG A 611 -12.54 -0.93 -26.44
N LYS A 612 -12.56 -0.69 -27.76
CA LYS A 612 -12.98 -1.65 -28.80
C LYS A 612 -12.29 -3.02 -28.71
N GLU A 613 -11.06 -3.08 -28.22
CA GLU A 613 -10.33 -4.33 -28.02
C GLU A 613 -11.00 -5.26 -26.98
N HIS A 614 -11.82 -4.70 -26.08
CA HIS A 614 -12.54 -5.45 -25.05
C HIS A 614 -13.88 -6.02 -25.52
N THR A 615 -14.26 -5.87 -26.80
CA THR A 615 -15.53 -6.42 -27.31
C THR A 615 -15.65 -7.93 -27.05
N GLY A 616 -14.56 -8.69 -27.21
CA GLY A 616 -14.57 -10.13 -26.90
C GLY A 616 -14.84 -10.45 -25.43
N VAL A 617 -14.42 -9.58 -24.50
CA VAL A 617 -14.70 -9.74 -23.06
C VAL A 617 -16.19 -9.56 -22.79
N VAL A 618 -16.78 -8.47 -23.31
CA VAL A 618 -18.21 -8.20 -23.16
C VAL A 618 -19.05 -9.28 -23.83
N ASP A 619 -18.61 -9.78 -24.99
CA ASP A 619 -19.29 -10.88 -25.67
C ASP A 619 -19.29 -12.17 -24.85
N GLY A 620 -18.19 -12.47 -24.18
CA GLY A 620 -18.07 -13.63 -23.30
C GLY A 620 -18.94 -13.57 -22.04
N ILE A 621 -19.24 -12.37 -21.54
CA ILE A 621 -20.05 -12.18 -20.31
C ILE A 621 -21.50 -11.73 -20.58
N ALA A 622 -21.87 -11.41 -21.83
CA ALA A 622 -23.15 -10.75 -22.13
C ALA A 622 -24.37 -11.49 -21.56
N GLY A 623 -24.44 -12.81 -21.73
CA GLY A 623 -25.53 -13.63 -21.19
C GLY A 623 -25.57 -13.68 -19.66
N HIS A 624 -24.45 -13.37 -18.99
CA HIS A 624 -24.39 -13.25 -17.54
C HIS A 624 -24.81 -11.86 -17.07
N ILE A 625 -24.58 -10.78 -17.83
CA ILE A 625 -24.85 -9.42 -17.35
C ILE A 625 -26.17 -8.83 -17.83
N GLU A 626 -26.83 -9.39 -18.85
CA GLU A 626 -28.00 -8.77 -19.48
C GLU A 626 -29.13 -8.41 -18.49
N GLY A 627 -29.48 -9.34 -17.60
CA GLY A 627 -30.50 -9.09 -16.56
C GLY A 627 -30.09 -7.98 -15.58
N VAL A 628 -28.81 -7.95 -15.21
CA VAL A 628 -28.27 -6.91 -14.32
C VAL A 628 -28.28 -5.56 -15.03
N ILE A 629 -27.78 -5.47 -16.27
CA ILE A 629 -27.79 -4.24 -17.06
C ILE A 629 -29.21 -3.69 -17.21
N LYS A 630 -30.21 -4.55 -17.42
CA LYS A 630 -31.62 -4.12 -17.44
C LYS A 630 -31.99 -3.39 -16.14
N GLU A 631 -31.69 -3.97 -14.98
CA GLU A 631 -31.98 -3.36 -13.68
C GLU A 631 -31.23 -2.03 -13.50
N LEU A 632 -29.96 -1.96 -13.92
CA LEU A 632 -29.15 -0.74 -13.84
C LEU A 632 -29.69 0.38 -14.73
N VAL A 633 -30.16 0.05 -15.94
CA VAL A 633 -30.77 1.00 -16.87
C VAL A 633 -32.11 1.52 -16.33
N GLN A 634 -32.83 0.70 -15.56
CA GLN A 634 -34.11 1.06 -14.97
C GLN A 634 -33.96 1.88 -13.67
N CYS A 635 -32.77 1.90 -13.07
CA CYS A 635 -32.48 2.65 -11.86
C CYS A 635 -31.94 4.06 -12.19
N PRO A 636 -32.59 5.15 -11.73
CA PRO A 636 -32.13 6.52 -12.01
C PRO A 636 -30.69 6.80 -11.59
N ALA A 637 -30.22 6.21 -10.49
CA ALA A 637 -28.86 6.45 -9.98
C ALA A 637 -27.75 5.83 -10.85
N THR A 638 -28.06 4.83 -11.67
CA THR A 638 -27.08 4.11 -12.51
C THR A 638 -27.33 4.23 -14.00
N ALA A 639 -28.53 4.67 -14.41
CA ALA A 639 -28.91 4.74 -15.82
C ALA A 639 -27.96 5.60 -16.66
N GLY A 640 -27.55 6.76 -16.16
CA GLY A 640 -26.65 7.67 -16.90
C GLY A 640 -25.35 6.98 -17.34
N PRO A 641 -24.46 6.59 -16.40
CA PRO A 641 -23.21 5.91 -16.73
C PRO A 641 -23.38 4.65 -17.60
N VAL A 642 -24.41 3.84 -17.31
CA VAL A 642 -24.68 2.60 -18.05
C VAL A 642 -25.12 2.88 -19.48
N LEU A 643 -25.93 3.91 -19.72
CA LEU A 643 -26.33 4.30 -21.07
C LEU A 643 -25.17 4.90 -21.86
N ARG A 644 -24.24 5.62 -21.21
CA ARG A 644 -22.99 6.05 -21.85
C ARG A 644 -22.14 4.85 -22.26
N TRP A 645 -22.06 3.84 -21.39
CA TRP A 645 -21.38 2.58 -21.71
C TRP A 645 -22.06 1.81 -22.86
N ILE A 646 -23.40 1.66 -22.85
CA ILE A 646 -24.15 1.02 -23.95
C ILE A 646 -23.96 1.80 -25.25
N SER A 647 -23.86 3.12 -25.16
CA SER A 647 -23.60 3.99 -26.30
C SER A 647 -22.17 3.86 -26.85
N SER A 648 -21.25 3.23 -26.11
CA SER A 648 -19.88 2.94 -26.57
C SER A 648 -19.85 1.77 -27.55
N GLY A 649 -18.76 1.64 -28.31
CA GLY A 649 -18.59 0.52 -29.26
C GLY A 649 -18.61 -0.87 -28.61
N VAL A 650 -18.35 -0.98 -27.31
CA VAL A 650 -18.27 -2.28 -26.61
C VAL A 650 -19.65 -2.69 -26.06
N GLY A 651 -20.42 -1.74 -25.53
CA GLY A 651 -21.75 -1.97 -24.97
C GLY A 651 -22.89 -1.93 -26.01
N PHE A 652 -22.63 -1.47 -27.24
CA PHE A 652 -23.66 -1.19 -28.26
C PHE A 652 -24.61 -2.36 -28.57
N ARG A 653 -24.16 -3.59 -28.34
CA ARG A 653 -25.00 -4.79 -28.48
C ARG A 653 -26.28 -4.76 -27.63
N PHE A 654 -26.28 -4.01 -26.52
CA PHE A 654 -27.44 -3.88 -25.64
C PHE A 654 -28.38 -2.73 -26.04
N SER A 655 -28.04 -1.91 -27.04
CA SER A 655 -28.75 -0.67 -27.38
C SER A 655 -30.25 -0.87 -27.64
N VAL A 656 -30.61 -1.84 -28.48
CA VAL A 656 -32.01 -2.13 -28.79
C VAL A 656 -32.76 -2.68 -27.57
N SER A 657 -32.13 -3.57 -26.79
CA SER A 657 -32.76 -4.09 -25.55
C SER A 657 -32.95 -2.97 -24.52
N ALA A 658 -32.01 -2.03 -24.42
CA ALA A 658 -32.08 -0.91 -23.49
C ALA A 658 -33.20 0.07 -23.82
N VAL A 659 -33.58 0.22 -25.10
CA VAL A 659 -34.80 0.95 -25.50
C VAL A 659 -36.05 0.30 -24.89
N ASP A 660 -36.15 -1.02 -24.96
CA ASP A 660 -37.27 -1.76 -24.38
C ASP A 660 -37.28 -1.59 -22.85
N TRP A 661 -36.13 -1.79 -22.21
CA TRP A 661 -35.99 -1.71 -20.74
C TRP A 661 -36.29 -0.31 -20.18
N LEU A 662 -35.82 0.75 -20.85
CA LEU A 662 -36.07 2.13 -20.45
C LEU A 662 -37.55 2.49 -20.58
N ALA A 663 -38.23 2.02 -21.63
CA ALA A 663 -39.62 2.39 -21.86
C ALA A 663 -40.56 1.92 -20.74
N ASP A 664 -40.16 0.88 -20.00
CA ASP A 664 -40.88 0.37 -18.82
C ASP A 664 -40.69 1.27 -17.59
N SER A 665 -39.58 1.99 -17.47
CA SER A 665 -39.20 2.72 -16.26
C SER A 665 -39.16 4.24 -16.41
N ILE A 666 -39.08 4.79 -17.63
CA ILE A 666 -38.79 6.20 -17.94
C ILE A 666 -39.71 7.21 -17.24
N ASP A 667 -40.95 6.83 -16.93
CA ASP A 667 -41.90 7.72 -16.27
C ASP A 667 -41.56 7.96 -14.79
N HIS A 668 -40.77 7.07 -14.17
CA HIS A 668 -40.28 7.23 -12.80
C HIS A 668 -39.07 8.16 -12.70
N PHE A 669 -38.45 8.49 -13.84
CA PHE A 669 -37.27 9.34 -13.87
C PHE A 669 -37.64 10.80 -13.65
N ARG A 670 -36.93 11.42 -12.72
CA ARG A 670 -37.08 12.82 -12.32
C ARG A 670 -35.96 13.66 -12.94
N PHE A 671 -36.19 14.14 -14.17
CA PHE A 671 -35.21 14.95 -14.91
C PHE A 671 -34.90 16.30 -14.26
N ASP A 672 -35.74 16.77 -13.35
CA ASP A 672 -35.51 17.95 -12.53
C ASP A 672 -34.44 17.74 -11.45
N ARG A 673 -34.08 16.49 -11.14
CA ARG A 673 -33.09 16.14 -10.10
C ARG A 673 -31.73 15.73 -10.66
N ASP A 674 -31.66 15.39 -11.93
CA ASP A 674 -30.42 15.01 -12.62
C ASP A 674 -30.33 15.78 -13.94
N GLU A 675 -29.55 16.85 -13.93
CA GLU A 675 -29.38 17.75 -15.08
C GLU A 675 -28.68 17.07 -16.26
N GLN A 676 -27.89 16.02 -16.04
CA GLN A 676 -27.11 15.36 -17.08
C GLN A 676 -27.83 14.18 -17.75
N LEU A 677 -28.82 13.61 -17.07
CA LEU A 677 -29.52 12.44 -17.57
C LEU A 677 -30.28 12.70 -18.89
N PRO A 678 -31.01 13.82 -19.10
CA PRO A 678 -31.67 14.10 -20.38
C PRO A 678 -30.69 14.11 -21.55
N ASP A 679 -29.52 14.70 -21.37
CA ASP A 679 -28.46 14.76 -22.39
C ASP A 679 -27.94 13.36 -22.70
N THR A 680 -27.66 12.58 -21.67
CA THR A 680 -27.18 11.19 -21.80
C THR A 680 -28.20 10.30 -22.54
N LEU A 681 -29.50 10.46 -22.23
CA LEU A 681 -30.58 9.74 -22.92
C LEU A 681 -30.71 10.18 -24.38
N ALA A 682 -30.60 11.48 -24.67
CA ALA A 682 -30.67 11.99 -26.04
C ALA A 682 -29.52 11.44 -26.90
N GLU A 683 -28.29 11.45 -26.37
CA GLU A 683 -27.11 10.88 -27.04
C GLU A 683 -27.26 9.38 -27.29
N PHE A 684 -27.74 8.64 -26.29
CA PHE A 684 -28.01 7.21 -26.42
C PHE A 684 -29.05 6.92 -27.52
N LEU A 685 -30.17 7.65 -27.53
CA LEU A 685 -31.22 7.47 -28.53
C LEU A 685 -30.74 7.83 -29.93
N ASP A 686 -29.96 8.91 -30.08
CA ASP A 686 -29.39 9.32 -31.38
C ASP A 686 -28.40 8.28 -31.93
N ARG A 687 -27.51 7.77 -31.08
CA ARG A 687 -26.59 6.68 -31.46
C ARG A 687 -27.32 5.40 -31.81
N THR A 688 -28.35 5.04 -31.05
CA THR A 688 -29.17 3.84 -31.31
C THR A 688 -29.92 3.98 -32.64
N TRP A 689 -30.47 5.15 -32.94
CA TRP A 689 -31.08 5.43 -34.24
C TRP A 689 -30.07 5.32 -35.39
N SER A 690 -28.89 5.91 -35.23
CA SER A 690 -27.87 5.92 -36.28
C SER A 690 -27.26 4.53 -36.54
N GLY A 691 -27.05 3.73 -35.49
CA GLY A 691 -26.35 2.45 -35.58
C GLY A 691 -27.23 1.19 -35.58
N ALA A 692 -28.48 1.27 -35.11
CA ALA A 692 -29.34 0.10 -34.89
C ALA A 692 -30.78 0.27 -35.41
N ARG A 693 -31.03 1.21 -36.33
CA ARG A 693 -32.37 1.46 -36.91
C ARG A 693 -33.04 0.20 -37.46
N ALA A 694 -32.33 -0.60 -38.24
CA ALA A 694 -32.91 -1.83 -38.81
C ALA A 694 -33.34 -2.80 -37.71
N ALA A 695 -32.50 -3.01 -36.70
CA ALA A 695 -32.81 -3.87 -35.56
C ALA A 695 -33.97 -3.35 -34.71
N LEU A 696 -34.14 -2.03 -34.56
CA LEU A 696 -35.31 -1.44 -33.91
C LEU A 696 -36.62 -1.75 -34.65
N HIS A 697 -36.59 -1.77 -35.99
CA HIS A 697 -37.72 -2.17 -36.81
C HIS A 697 -37.99 -3.67 -36.69
N ASP A 698 -36.96 -4.49 -36.85
CA ASP A 698 -37.07 -5.96 -36.86
C ASP A 698 -37.58 -6.50 -35.52
N ARG A 699 -37.19 -5.89 -34.40
CA ARG A 699 -37.64 -6.26 -33.06
C ARG A 699 -39.00 -5.65 -32.68
N GLY A 700 -39.51 -4.69 -33.45
CA GLY A 700 -40.77 -4.01 -33.14
C GLY A 700 -40.67 -2.91 -32.07
N SER A 701 -39.46 -2.52 -31.66
CA SER A 701 -39.19 -1.53 -30.60
C SER A 701 -39.41 -0.08 -31.04
N MET A 702 -39.72 0.20 -32.31
CA MET A 702 -39.85 1.58 -32.82
C MET A 702 -40.87 2.44 -32.08
N LYS A 703 -42.00 1.87 -31.64
CA LYS A 703 -43.00 2.63 -30.88
C LYS A 703 -42.46 3.08 -29.52
N LEU A 704 -41.71 2.20 -28.84
CA LEU A 704 -41.07 2.48 -27.57
C LEU A 704 -39.97 3.53 -27.74
N PHE A 705 -39.16 3.39 -28.80
CA PHE A 705 -38.16 4.38 -29.18
C PHE A 705 -38.76 5.78 -29.36
N HIS A 706 -39.84 5.91 -30.15
CA HIS A 706 -40.53 7.20 -30.33
C HIS A 706 -41.07 7.78 -29.02
N ARG A 707 -41.58 6.95 -28.12
CA ARG A 707 -42.04 7.39 -26.79
C ARG A 707 -40.89 7.97 -25.98
N LEU A 708 -39.74 7.31 -25.96
CA LEU A 708 -38.54 7.78 -25.26
C LEU A 708 -38.05 9.11 -25.85
N VAL A 709 -37.93 9.21 -27.17
CA VAL A 709 -37.51 10.46 -27.85
C VAL A 709 -38.41 11.62 -27.47
N ARG A 710 -39.74 11.44 -27.51
CA ARG A 710 -40.70 12.47 -27.09
C ARG A 710 -40.55 12.86 -25.62
N ARG A 711 -40.35 11.87 -24.76
CA ARG A 711 -40.19 12.09 -23.32
C ARG A 711 -38.99 12.96 -23.01
N VAL A 712 -37.85 12.70 -23.68
CA VAL A 712 -36.61 13.49 -23.54
C VAL A 712 -36.75 14.84 -24.24
N ALA A 713 -37.35 14.92 -25.43
CA ALA A 713 -37.61 16.18 -26.12
C ALA A 713 -38.48 17.13 -25.28
N GLY A 714 -39.41 16.58 -24.49
CA GLY A 714 -40.23 17.33 -23.54
C GLY A 714 -39.46 18.02 -22.41
N THR A 715 -38.19 17.69 -22.19
CA THR A 715 -37.31 18.42 -21.24
C THR A 715 -36.65 19.64 -21.89
N GLY A 716 -36.84 19.85 -23.19
CA GLY A 716 -36.18 20.92 -23.95
C GLY A 716 -34.79 20.58 -24.47
N ASN A 717 -34.34 19.32 -24.37
CA ASN A 717 -33.05 18.90 -24.91
C ASN A 717 -33.02 19.03 -26.45
N PHE A 718 -32.05 19.80 -26.97
CA PHE A 718 -31.95 20.11 -28.40
C PHE A 718 -31.71 18.89 -29.30
N LEU A 719 -30.88 17.94 -28.86
CA LEU A 719 -30.58 16.73 -29.65
C LEU A 719 -31.81 15.83 -29.75
N ALA A 720 -32.59 15.69 -28.68
CA ALA A 720 -33.83 14.94 -28.69
C ALA A 720 -34.91 15.59 -29.57
N LEU A 721 -35.00 16.93 -29.58
CA LEU A 721 -35.91 17.68 -30.46
C LEU A 721 -35.57 17.48 -31.95
N ASP A 722 -34.28 17.56 -32.30
CA ASP A 722 -33.80 17.28 -33.66
C ASP A 722 -34.06 15.82 -34.05
N LEU A 723 -33.76 14.87 -33.16
CA LEU A 723 -34.02 13.45 -33.37
C LEU A 723 -35.51 13.18 -33.58
N GLU A 724 -36.41 13.83 -32.82
CA GLU A 724 -37.86 13.70 -33.02
C GLU A 724 -38.28 14.09 -34.45
N GLN A 725 -37.69 15.15 -35.01
CA GLN A 725 -37.96 15.60 -36.38
C GLN A 725 -37.46 14.60 -37.42
N ARG A 726 -36.22 14.10 -37.26
CA ARG A 726 -35.62 13.07 -38.14
C ARG A 726 -36.44 11.78 -38.16
N VAL A 727 -36.88 11.29 -37.00
CA VAL A 727 -37.61 10.02 -36.91
C VAL A 727 -39.06 10.18 -37.39
N SER A 728 -39.63 11.39 -37.29
CA SER A 728 -40.98 11.69 -37.81
C SER A 728 -41.05 11.93 -39.32
N GLY A 729 -39.91 11.92 -40.04
CA GLY A 729 -39.84 12.16 -41.48
C GLY A 729 -40.16 13.61 -41.88
N ARG A 730 -39.91 14.59 -40.99
CA ARG A 730 -40.13 16.02 -41.24
C ARG A 730 -38.86 16.77 -41.71
N LEU A 731 -37.78 16.03 -41.99
CA LEU A 731 -36.50 16.49 -42.54
C LEU A 731 -36.02 15.58 -43.66
#